data_AF-Q2HA54-F1
#
_entry.id   AF-Q2HA54-F1
#
_cell.length_a   1.000
_cell.length_b   1.000
_cell.length_c   1.000
_cell.angle_alpha   90.00
_cell.angle_beta   90.00
_cell.angle_gamma   90.00
#
_symmetry.space_group_name_H-M   'P 1'
#
loop_
_entity.id
_entity.type
_entity.pdbx_description
1 polymer ?
#
loop_
_entity_poly.entity_id
_entity_poly.type
_entity_poly.pdbx_seq_one_letter_code
_entity_poly.pdbx_strand_id
1 'polypeptide(L)'
;MAGPGYDRVDSKDDEPPNIQIPSRTYGFPPEAFDWSRLPDFDTNFLPPEHVEAFIQALSAPDPIPPTPDGGATGSSSYRLNSPAWHRGSTTSFDLDLARRPESSGVGFHDEDRTARDSPAGAATAAAAGVATPGPPLSRRASSNSLFISARNDWAPISQRRVARAKTAPQSSSRNDKKKKRARSKDETREGYLYPLLKWPLLGVVTCWLVGLSVVHVLARLYITVYERYWAWRGERGRLRRAMRATARYSDWVAAARRMDDFLGNDSWKVDDAFAYYDNKTVRRVLAEMRRSRRRAEEAGGRDTEQGREAIEDLKVLIEACVKNNFAGIENPRLYSQTYYGTKNLVQNFIDEVERSLKFLVETERLSKEEKRVMFKGICANYGRTALCLSGGATFAYYHFGVVKALLEEDYLPDIITGTSGGALVAALVATRTNEELKELLIPALACRITACREPISVWFRRWWATGARFDSVDWARQCAWWTRGSLTFREAYERTGRILNVSCVPADQHSPTILCNYLTSPDCVIWSAVLASAAVPGILNPVVLLMKTRSGQLLPYSFGHKWKDGSLRTDIPIKALNLQFNVNFTIVSQVNPHINLFFFSSRGSVGQPVTHRRGRGWRGGYLGTVLVQFTKLDLTKWLRVLRSLELLPRPLGQDWSLLWLQDFGGTVTVWPRCLLSDFARILSDPDPARLARMIHEGQQSAFPKLRFVANRLRVERLVERGRRENRRGGGLGDGGVGSSGGAGGGAGGGQAEAVAGQAAGPGTGQRRPSFESILSEDDLRSLLKKRRVERGGIGSGETESEDETSDLDADFYEGITYDGGDDDAGLEFGAAGMRQPGVATPAGLGGVERGDLS
;
A
#
# COMPACT_ATOMS: atom_id res chain seq x y z
N MET A 1 28.45 9.49 -17.93
CA MET A 1 29.20 9.11 -19.15
C MET A 1 30.03 7.89 -18.80
N ALA A 2 29.92 6.82 -19.59
CA ALA A 2 30.39 5.43 -19.37
C ALA A 2 29.54 4.56 -18.41
N GLY A 3 28.37 4.11 -18.91
CA GLY A 3 27.74 2.84 -18.51
C GLY A 3 28.03 1.78 -19.59
N PRO A 4 27.96 0.48 -19.30
CA PRO A 4 28.38 -0.55 -20.24
C PRO A 4 27.42 -0.67 -21.43
N GLY A 5 27.94 -0.41 -22.64
CA GLY A 5 27.71 -1.26 -23.82
C GLY A 5 26.33 -1.29 -24.48
N TYR A 6 25.56 -0.19 -24.45
CA TYR A 6 24.42 0.02 -25.36
C TYR A 6 24.53 1.37 -26.09
N ASP A 7 25.75 1.90 -26.25
CA ASP A 7 25.98 3.00 -27.17
C ASP A 7 25.89 2.42 -28.59
N ARG A 8 24.96 2.95 -29.38
CA ARG A 8 24.99 2.79 -30.84
C ARG A 8 26.36 3.35 -31.25
N VAL A 9 27.31 2.46 -31.53
CA VAL A 9 28.57 2.83 -32.14
C VAL A 9 28.18 3.63 -33.37
N ASP A 10 28.67 4.85 -33.50
CA ASP A 10 28.61 5.67 -34.71
C ASP A 10 29.44 5.01 -35.84
N SER A 11 29.17 3.74 -36.13
CA SER A 11 29.57 3.04 -37.33
C SER A 11 28.47 3.24 -38.35
N LYS A 12 28.85 3.73 -39.53
CA LYS A 12 28.00 3.98 -40.70
C LYS A 12 27.40 2.71 -41.33
N ASP A 13 27.13 1.66 -40.56
CA ASP A 13 26.64 0.37 -41.03
C ASP A 13 25.33 0.01 -40.30
N ASP A 14 24.25 -0.15 -41.07
CA ASP A 14 22.89 -0.55 -40.65
C ASP A 14 22.82 -1.99 -40.11
N GLU A 15 23.65 -2.38 -39.14
CA GLU A 15 23.46 -3.67 -38.46
C GLU A 15 22.44 -3.54 -37.32
N PRO A 16 21.37 -4.37 -37.32
CA PRO A 16 20.45 -4.43 -36.19
C PRO A 16 21.23 -4.87 -34.94
N PRO A 17 20.88 -4.36 -33.75
CA PRO A 17 21.54 -4.79 -32.51
C PRO A 17 21.49 -6.31 -32.39
N ASN A 18 22.59 -6.93 -31.95
CA ASN A 18 22.65 -8.37 -31.72
C ASN A 18 21.72 -8.77 -30.56
N ILE A 19 20.44 -9.00 -30.88
CA ILE A 19 19.38 -9.33 -29.92
C ILE A 19 19.50 -10.81 -29.58
N GLN A 20 19.98 -11.11 -28.38
CA GLN A 20 20.02 -12.48 -27.86
C GLN A 20 18.64 -12.87 -27.31
N ILE A 21 17.89 -13.66 -28.08
CA ILE A 21 16.61 -14.22 -27.65
C ILE A 21 16.89 -15.39 -26.69
N PRO A 22 16.34 -15.38 -25.46
CA PRO A 22 16.56 -16.46 -24.52
C PRO A 22 15.81 -17.73 -24.93
N SER A 23 16.35 -18.89 -24.55
CA SER A 23 15.73 -20.21 -24.81
C SER A 23 14.32 -20.34 -24.22
N ARG A 24 14.01 -19.58 -23.17
CA ARG A 24 12.68 -19.52 -22.56
C ARG A 24 12.16 -18.09 -22.58
N THR A 25 11.22 -17.83 -23.48
CA THR A 25 10.64 -16.49 -23.70
C THR A 25 9.44 -16.19 -22.80
N TYR A 26 8.91 -17.17 -22.04
CA TYR A 26 7.75 -17.00 -21.16
C TYR A 26 6.49 -16.43 -21.86
N GLY A 27 6.35 -16.69 -23.16
CA GLY A 27 5.21 -16.20 -23.96
C GLY A 27 5.38 -14.78 -24.50
N PHE A 28 6.52 -14.12 -24.25
CA PHE A 28 6.87 -12.88 -24.94
C PHE A 28 7.27 -13.16 -26.39
N PRO A 29 6.80 -12.35 -27.36
CA PRO A 29 7.26 -12.46 -28.73
C PRO A 29 8.75 -12.06 -28.83
N PRO A 30 9.49 -12.53 -29.85
CA PRO A 30 10.89 -12.15 -30.06
C PRO A 30 11.12 -10.64 -30.05
N GLU A 31 10.20 -9.87 -30.63
CA GLU A 31 10.30 -8.41 -30.68
C GLU A 31 10.31 -7.74 -29.29
N ALA A 32 9.76 -8.39 -28.25
CA ALA A 32 9.70 -7.84 -26.91
C ALA A 32 11.05 -7.82 -26.19
N PHE A 33 12.08 -8.43 -26.78
CA PHE A 33 13.48 -8.39 -26.33
C PHE A 33 14.30 -7.33 -27.06
N ASP A 34 13.74 -6.70 -28.09
CA ASP A 34 14.39 -5.63 -28.86
C ASP A 34 14.26 -4.29 -28.12
N TRP A 35 15.39 -3.77 -27.64
CA TRP A 35 15.44 -2.50 -26.92
C TRP A 35 15.25 -1.28 -27.82
N SER A 36 15.52 -1.39 -29.12
CA SER A 36 15.37 -0.28 -30.08
C SER A 36 13.90 0.12 -30.27
N ARG A 37 12.98 -0.79 -29.93
CA ARG A 37 11.52 -0.58 -30.01
C ARG A 37 10.92 0.00 -28.74
N LEU A 38 11.70 0.16 -27.67
CA LEU A 38 11.19 0.77 -26.44
C LEU A 38 10.86 2.25 -26.67
N PRO A 39 9.64 2.69 -26.36
CA PRO A 39 9.29 4.11 -26.43
C PRO A 39 10.21 4.96 -25.56
N ASP A 40 10.60 6.12 -26.09
CA ASP A 40 11.44 7.11 -25.40
C ASP A 40 12.80 6.55 -24.91
N PHE A 41 13.33 5.49 -25.53
CA PHE A 41 14.59 4.85 -25.10
C PHE A 41 15.82 5.77 -25.17
N ASP A 42 15.86 6.75 -26.09
CA ASP A 42 16.98 7.71 -26.17
C ASP A 42 16.62 9.09 -25.61
N THR A 43 15.39 9.27 -25.12
CA THR A 43 14.91 10.56 -24.64
C THR A 43 15.50 10.89 -23.28
N ASN A 44 16.36 11.92 -23.22
CA ASN A 44 16.80 12.52 -21.97
C ASN A 44 15.78 13.56 -21.48
N PHE A 45 14.95 13.17 -20.52
CA PHE A 45 13.93 14.03 -19.94
C PHE A 45 14.43 14.99 -18.87
N LEU A 46 15.70 14.92 -18.45
CA LEU A 46 16.22 15.71 -17.33
C LEU A 46 17.05 16.91 -17.84
N PRO A 47 16.55 18.13 -17.67
CA PRO A 47 17.32 19.32 -17.99
C PRO A 47 18.56 19.46 -17.09
N PRO A 48 19.69 19.97 -17.60
CA PRO A 48 20.93 20.11 -16.83
C PRO A 48 20.76 21.02 -15.60
N GLU A 49 19.96 22.08 -15.71
CA GLU A 49 19.68 23.03 -14.62
C GLU A 49 19.02 22.37 -13.40
N HIS A 50 18.21 21.33 -13.61
CA HIS A 50 17.58 20.58 -12.53
C HIS A 50 18.57 19.70 -11.78
N VAL A 51 19.58 19.18 -12.48
CA VAL A 51 20.68 18.41 -11.86
C VAL A 51 21.53 19.33 -11.00
N GLU A 52 21.86 20.52 -11.49
CA GLU A 52 22.63 21.53 -10.74
C GLU A 52 21.90 21.96 -9.47
N ALA A 53 20.60 22.25 -9.56
CA ALA A 53 19.78 22.58 -8.40
C ALA A 53 19.78 21.46 -7.34
N PHE A 54 19.75 20.19 -7.77
CA PHE A 54 19.83 19.05 -6.87
C PHE A 54 21.20 18.93 -6.17
N ILE A 55 22.29 19.11 -6.92
CA ILE A 55 23.65 19.09 -6.37
C ILE A 55 23.80 20.20 -5.31
N GLN A 56 23.30 21.40 -5.61
CA GLN A 56 23.31 22.52 -4.66
C GLN A 56 22.51 22.18 -3.40
N ALA A 57 21.30 21.61 -3.55
CA ALA A 57 20.46 21.21 -2.42
C ALA A 57 21.10 20.13 -1.54
N LEU A 58 21.80 19.14 -2.13
CA LEU A 58 22.51 18.12 -1.36
C LEU A 58 23.71 18.67 -0.57
N SER A 59 24.34 19.73 -1.07
CA SER A 59 25.49 20.39 -0.43
C SER A 59 25.11 21.33 0.72
N ALA A 60 23.83 21.69 0.85
CA ALA A 60 23.35 22.57 1.91
C ALA A 60 23.55 21.92 3.30
N PRO A 61 24.06 22.66 4.29
CA PRO A 61 24.17 22.16 5.66
C PRO A 61 22.77 21.85 6.21
N ASP A 62 22.62 20.76 6.96
CA ASP A 62 21.35 20.40 7.56
C ASP A 62 20.88 21.55 8.48
N PRO A 63 19.61 22.00 8.37
CA PRO A 63 19.09 23.03 9.26
C PRO A 63 19.13 22.53 10.71
N ILE A 64 19.93 23.17 11.56
CA ILE A 64 19.98 22.89 13.00
C ILE A 64 18.75 23.56 13.63
N PRO A 65 17.88 22.85 14.37
CA PRO A 65 16.85 23.53 15.15
C PRO A 65 17.52 24.43 16.22
N PRO A 66 17.11 25.70 16.39
CA PRO A 66 17.69 26.56 17.41
C PRO A 66 17.42 25.97 18.80
N THR A 67 18.49 25.79 19.58
CA THR A 67 18.38 25.50 21.00
C THR A 67 18.01 26.80 21.71
N PRO A 68 16.95 26.83 22.55
CA PRO A 68 16.81 27.91 23.51
C PRO A 68 17.87 27.64 24.59
N ASP A 69 18.79 28.58 24.76
CA ASP A 69 19.69 28.79 25.92
C ASP A 69 21.10 29.17 25.45
N GLY A 70 21.33 30.48 25.36
CA GLY A 70 22.61 31.06 24.98
C GLY A 70 22.75 32.50 25.49
N GLY A 71 22.20 32.79 26.68
CA GLY A 71 22.45 34.00 27.44
C GLY A 71 23.27 33.67 28.69
N ALA A 72 24.25 34.52 29.00
CA ALA A 72 25.05 34.57 30.23
C ALA A 72 26.13 33.48 30.44
N THR A 73 27.33 33.82 29.97
CA THR A 73 28.61 33.83 30.72
C THR A 73 28.65 33.11 32.08
N GLY A 74 29.50 32.07 32.19
CA GLY A 74 29.86 31.47 33.49
C GLY A 74 30.87 30.34 33.34
N SER A 75 32.16 30.67 33.57
CA SER A 75 33.30 29.75 33.55
C SER A 75 33.25 28.74 34.70
N SER A 76 33.29 27.44 34.42
CA SER A 76 33.98 26.46 35.27
C SER A 76 34.34 25.20 34.48
N SER A 77 35.63 24.86 34.53
CA SER A 77 36.28 23.76 33.83
C SER A 77 36.33 22.50 34.71
N TYR A 78 35.86 21.36 34.19
CA TYR A 78 36.31 20.05 34.64
C TYR A 78 36.51 19.14 33.41
N ARG A 79 37.74 18.64 33.27
CA ARG A 79 38.16 17.67 32.23
C ARG A 79 37.98 16.27 32.81
N LEU A 80 37.39 15.34 32.07
CA LEU A 80 37.64 13.91 32.30
C LEU A 80 37.73 13.13 30.98
N ASN A 81 38.71 12.23 31.00
CA ASN A 81 39.28 11.50 29.88
C ASN A 81 38.35 10.42 29.31
N SER A 82 38.49 10.18 28.01
CA SER A 82 37.98 9.02 27.27
C SER A 82 38.66 7.71 27.72
N PRO A 83 37.93 6.60 27.93
CA PRO A 83 38.56 5.31 28.25
C PRO A 83 39.03 4.62 26.97
N ALA A 84 40.33 4.32 26.92
CA ALA A 84 40.91 3.36 26.00
C ALA A 84 40.70 1.93 26.53
N TRP A 85 40.49 1.00 25.62
CA TRP A 85 40.31 -0.42 25.90
C TRP A 85 41.61 -1.04 26.44
N HIS A 86 41.62 -1.47 27.71
CA HIS A 86 42.66 -2.34 28.23
C HIS A 86 42.07 -3.60 28.87
N ARG A 87 42.78 -4.69 28.59
CA ARG A 87 42.53 -6.09 28.91
C ARG A 87 42.57 -6.31 30.42
N GLY A 88 41.75 -7.24 30.91
CA GLY A 88 41.44 -7.41 32.33
C GLY A 88 42.62 -7.70 33.26
N SER A 89 42.43 -7.26 34.51
CA SER A 89 42.82 -8.00 35.70
C SER A 89 41.95 -7.51 36.86
N THR A 90 41.61 -8.47 37.71
CA THR A 90 40.69 -8.50 38.85
C THR A 90 41.02 -7.50 39.96
N THR A 91 40.01 -6.93 40.66
CA THR A 91 39.76 -7.08 42.12
C THR A 91 38.78 -6.02 42.71
N SER A 92 37.89 -6.53 43.58
CA SER A 92 37.16 -5.95 44.72
C SER A 92 36.28 -4.68 44.60
N PHE A 93 35.00 -4.91 44.89
CA PHE A 93 33.96 -3.98 45.34
C PHE A 93 34.32 -3.27 46.65
N ASP A 94 33.88 -2.02 46.82
CA ASP A 94 33.30 -1.51 48.07
C ASP A 94 32.24 -0.45 47.75
N LEU A 95 31.10 -0.58 48.41
CA LEU A 95 29.84 0.12 48.17
C LEU A 95 29.45 0.74 49.51
N ASP A 96 29.41 2.06 49.60
CA ASP A 96 28.92 2.75 50.80
C ASP A 96 27.78 3.70 50.51
N LEU A 97 26.84 3.66 51.44
CA LEU A 97 25.41 3.89 51.33
C LEU A 97 25.04 5.10 52.19
N ALA A 98 24.29 6.08 51.67
CA ALA A 98 23.48 6.98 52.51
C ALA A 98 22.41 7.70 51.65
N ARG A 99 21.17 7.20 51.65
CA ARG A 99 20.02 7.70 52.45
C ARG A 99 19.50 9.08 52.05
N ARG A 100 18.36 9.10 51.31
CA ARG A 100 17.07 9.65 51.79
C ARG A 100 15.93 9.44 50.75
N PRO A 101 14.76 8.92 51.16
CA PRO A 101 13.57 8.77 50.30
C PRO A 101 12.42 9.70 50.73
N GLU A 102 11.66 10.27 49.78
CA GLU A 102 10.27 10.79 49.91
C GLU A 102 9.67 10.80 48.48
N SER A 103 8.73 9.92 48.13
CA SER A 103 7.26 10.02 48.30
C SER A 103 6.56 10.49 47.01
N SER A 104 5.59 9.69 46.55
CA SER A 104 4.64 9.83 45.41
C SER A 104 4.99 8.88 44.24
N GLY A 105 4.32 7.77 43.96
CA GLY A 105 2.95 7.37 44.28
C GLY A 105 2.02 7.63 43.09
N VAL A 106 2.21 6.92 41.96
CA VAL A 106 1.21 6.81 40.89
C VAL A 106 1.32 5.40 40.28
N GLY A 107 0.32 4.55 40.56
CA GLY A 107 0.01 3.35 39.77
C GLY A 107 -0.92 3.70 38.61
N PHE A 108 -1.51 2.67 37.98
CA PHE A 108 -2.49 2.70 36.88
C PHE A 108 -1.87 2.74 35.46
N HIS A 109 -2.36 2.05 34.42
CA HIS A 109 -3.51 1.17 34.23
C HIS A 109 -3.25 0.35 32.95
N ASP A 110 -3.59 -0.95 32.99
CA ASP A 110 -4.08 -1.74 31.84
C ASP A 110 -5.45 -1.16 31.43
N GLU A 111 -5.71 -0.88 30.15
CA GLU A 111 -7.03 -0.82 29.48
C GLU A 111 -6.79 -0.91 27.95
N ASP A 112 -7.17 -2.02 27.31
CA ASP A 112 -8.49 -2.32 26.74
C ASP A 112 -8.89 -1.52 25.49
N ARG A 113 -9.13 -2.30 24.43
CA ARG A 113 -10.17 -2.25 23.40
C ARG A 113 -10.96 -0.96 23.14
N THR A 114 -11.42 -0.93 21.88
CA THR A 114 -12.65 -0.29 21.37
C THR A 114 -12.55 1.12 20.80
N ALA A 115 -13.28 1.28 19.69
CA ALA A 115 -13.52 2.51 18.99
C ALA A 115 -14.29 3.51 19.88
N ARG A 116 -13.78 4.74 20.01
CA ARG A 116 -14.47 6.00 19.68
C ARG A 116 -13.73 7.21 20.25
N ASP A 117 -13.70 8.24 19.41
CA ASP A 117 -13.68 9.67 19.73
C ASP A 117 -12.39 10.35 20.26
N SER A 118 -11.90 11.22 19.35
CA SER A 118 -11.55 12.64 19.62
C SER A 118 -10.12 12.99 20.06
N PRO A 119 -9.59 14.16 19.64
CA PRO A 119 -8.50 14.18 18.65
C PRO A 119 -7.25 14.96 19.12
N ALA A 120 -6.05 14.42 18.90
CA ALA A 120 -4.79 15.16 19.08
C ALA A 120 -3.67 14.56 18.21
N GLY A 121 -3.69 14.92 16.93
CA GLY A 121 -2.66 14.57 15.95
C GLY A 121 -2.73 15.45 14.70
N ALA A 122 -3.20 16.70 14.86
CA ALA A 122 -3.29 17.71 13.82
C ALA A 122 -2.28 18.83 14.15
N ALA A 123 -0.99 18.57 13.86
CA ALA A 123 0.05 19.60 13.92
C ALA A 123 1.32 19.22 13.11
N THR A 124 1.18 18.76 11.85
CA THR A 124 2.29 18.75 10.87
C THR A 124 1.81 18.88 9.41
N ALA A 125 0.64 19.50 9.20
CA ALA A 125 0.16 19.96 7.88
C ALA A 125 -0.21 21.46 7.91
N ALA A 126 0.58 22.25 8.65
CA ALA A 126 0.36 23.69 8.83
C ALA A 126 1.48 24.55 8.19
N ALA A 127 1.99 24.15 7.02
CA ALA A 127 2.88 25.00 6.21
C ALA A 127 2.58 25.00 4.70
N ALA A 128 1.47 24.41 4.24
CA ALA A 128 1.08 24.47 2.84
C ALA A 128 -0.45 24.40 2.69
N GLY A 129 -1.11 25.55 2.74
CA GLY A 129 -2.52 25.65 2.42
C GLY A 129 -3.11 27.03 2.66
N VAL A 130 -3.13 27.89 1.65
CA VAL A 130 -4.23 28.84 1.41
C VAL A 130 -4.34 29.06 -0.10
N ALA A 131 -5.42 28.58 -0.70
CA ALA A 131 -5.91 29.01 -2.00
C ALA A 131 -7.30 29.60 -1.77
N THR A 132 -7.56 30.84 -2.21
CA THR A 132 -8.89 31.32 -2.62
C THR A 132 -8.80 32.71 -3.31
N PRO A 133 -9.75 33.05 -4.21
CA PRO A 133 -9.56 33.91 -5.39
C PRO A 133 -9.98 35.38 -5.18
N GLY A 134 -9.51 36.27 -6.05
CA GLY A 134 -9.90 37.68 -6.06
C GLY A 134 -11.04 38.00 -7.05
N PRO A 135 -11.69 39.17 -6.94
CA PRO A 135 -12.40 39.81 -8.05
C PRO A 135 -11.62 41.02 -8.61
N PRO A 136 -11.92 41.48 -9.84
CA PRO A 136 -10.96 42.24 -10.66
C PRO A 136 -11.32 43.73 -10.84
N LEU A 137 -10.38 44.45 -11.48
CA LEU A 137 -10.51 45.73 -12.21
C LEU A 137 -10.50 47.05 -11.42
N SER A 138 -9.40 47.82 -11.57
CA SER A 138 -9.35 49.04 -12.41
C SER A 138 -8.26 50.04 -11.96
N ARG A 139 -7.42 50.45 -12.93
CA ARG A 139 -6.68 51.72 -13.06
C ARG A 139 -5.52 52.10 -12.08
N ARG A 140 -4.30 51.87 -12.60
CA ARG A 140 -3.29 52.90 -12.98
C ARG A 140 -2.81 53.89 -11.88
N ALA A 141 -1.62 53.63 -11.30
CA ALA A 141 -0.45 54.55 -11.21
C ALA A 141 0.53 54.15 -10.08
N SER A 142 1.82 54.17 -10.43
CA SER A 142 3.05 54.02 -9.63
C SER A 142 2.99 54.29 -8.11
N SER A 143 3.34 53.30 -7.28
CA SER A 143 4.18 53.43 -6.07
C SER A 143 4.28 52.09 -5.33
N ASN A 144 5.44 51.85 -4.72
CA ASN A 144 5.70 50.74 -3.80
C ASN A 144 4.62 50.65 -2.70
N SER A 145 4.02 49.49 -2.45
CA SER A 145 3.67 49.04 -1.10
C SER A 145 2.96 47.67 -1.04
N LEU A 146 3.55 46.80 -0.20
CA LEU A 146 2.92 45.97 0.82
C LEU A 146 1.94 44.86 0.36
N PHE A 147 2.50 43.66 0.16
CA PHE A 147 1.82 42.44 0.62
C PHE A 147 2.38 42.06 2.01
N ILE A 148 1.47 41.98 2.96
CA ILE A 148 1.68 41.83 4.39
C ILE A 148 2.28 40.44 4.69
N SER A 149 3.54 40.40 5.12
CA SER A 149 4.14 39.21 5.72
C SER A 149 3.86 39.21 7.23
N ALA A 150 3.48 38.04 7.75
CA ALA A 150 3.37 37.82 9.19
C ALA A 150 4.75 37.96 9.82
N ARG A 151 4.94 39.14 10.42
CA ARG A 151 5.99 39.57 11.32
C ARG A 151 6.08 38.58 12.48
N ASN A 152 7.11 37.77 12.51
CA ASN A 152 8.17 37.88 13.52
C ASN A 152 9.22 36.81 13.25
N ASP A 153 10.47 37.24 13.40
CA ASP A 153 11.65 36.40 13.59
C ASP A 153 12.44 35.94 12.34
N TRP A 154 13.51 36.72 12.11
CA TRP A 154 14.84 36.38 11.56
C TRP A 154 15.15 36.73 10.09
N ALA A 155 15.82 37.89 9.93
CA ALA A 155 16.41 38.43 8.71
C ALA A 155 17.72 37.73 8.29
N PRO A 156 18.09 37.70 6.99
CA PRO A 156 19.35 37.12 6.53
C PRO A 156 20.46 38.18 6.49
N ILE A 157 21.58 37.96 7.20
CA ILE A 157 22.78 38.78 7.05
C ILE A 157 23.67 38.14 5.97
N SER A 158 23.66 38.73 4.78
CA SER A 158 24.78 38.60 3.84
C SER A 158 25.72 39.78 4.04
N GLN A 159 27.02 39.53 4.20
CA GLN A 159 28.02 40.59 4.09
C GLN A 159 29.21 40.13 3.24
N ARG A 160 29.30 40.75 2.07
CA ARG A 160 30.39 40.75 1.10
C ARG A 160 31.62 41.42 1.72
N ARG A 161 32.83 40.87 1.58
CA ARG A 161 34.06 41.67 1.46
C ARG A 161 35.05 41.02 0.50
N VAL A 162 35.25 41.73 -0.61
CA VAL A 162 36.44 41.68 -1.46
C VAL A 162 37.51 42.52 -0.74
N ALA A 163 38.71 41.98 -0.54
CA ALA A 163 39.89 42.79 -0.22
C ALA A 163 41.16 42.17 -0.82
N ARG A 164 41.93 43.05 -1.43
CA ARG A 164 43.07 42.88 -2.33
C ARG A 164 44.37 42.71 -1.54
N ALA A 165 45.32 42.02 -2.18
CA ALA A 165 46.71 41.74 -1.82
C ALA A 165 47.47 42.79 -0.98
N LYS A 166 48.27 42.29 -0.02
CA LYS A 166 49.74 42.53 0.13
C LYS A 166 50.32 41.87 1.40
N THR A 167 51.22 40.90 1.18
CA THR A 167 52.50 40.62 1.89
C THR A 167 52.63 40.86 3.40
N ALA A 168 52.83 39.78 4.18
CA ALA A 168 53.96 39.54 5.10
C ALA A 168 53.67 38.32 6.04
N PRO A 169 54.71 37.60 6.55
CA PRO A 169 54.66 36.15 6.70
C PRO A 169 54.56 35.59 8.14
N GLN A 170 54.11 34.32 8.18
CA GLN A 170 54.34 33.24 9.14
C GLN A 170 54.74 33.56 10.60
N SER A 171 53.81 33.28 11.51
CA SER A 171 54.14 32.69 12.82
C SER A 171 53.07 31.69 13.26
N SER A 172 53.52 30.69 13.99
CA SER A 172 52.89 29.43 14.33
C SER A 172 51.90 29.56 15.51
N SER A 173 50.79 28.80 15.46
CA SER A 173 50.26 27.95 16.53
C SER A 173 48.74 27.79 16.49
N ARG A 174 48.32 26.64 17.04
CA ARG A 174 46.98 26.28 17.56
C ARG A 174 45.99 25.58 16.63
N ASN A 175 46.05 24.25 16.75
CA ASN A 175 44.94 23.29 16.78
C ASN A 175 43.55 23.90 17.09
N ASP A 176 42.69 23.99 16.07
CA ASP A 176 41.24 24.03 16.24
C ASP A 176 40.64 22.68 15.79
N LYS A 177 40.61 21.73 16.72
CA LYS A 177 39.76 20.54 16.59
C LYS A 177 38.31 20.98 16.78
N LYS A 178 37.54 21.00 15.68
CA LYS A 178 36.07 21.12 15.65
C LYS A 178 35.43 20.27 16.77
N LYS A 179 35.04 20.91 17.87
CA LYS A 179 34.17 20.34 18.90
C LYS A 179 32.81 20.03 18.26
N LYS A 180 32.53 18.75 18.01
CA LYS A 180 31.17 18.27 17.72
C LYS A 180 30.31 18.56 18.95
N ARG A 181 29.37 19.50 18.83
CA ARG A 181 28.40 19.84 19.88
C ARG A 181 27.61 18.59 20.26
N ALA A 182 27.49 18.35 21.56
CA ALA A 182 26.79 17.19 22.11
C ALA A 182 25.29 17.27 21.78
N ARG A 183 24.77 16.22 21.15
CA ARG A 183 23.34 15.97 20.96
C ARG A 183 22.71 15.75 22.34
N SER A 184 21.47 16.18 22.55
CA SER A 184 20.71 15.92 23.79
C SER A 184 20.80 14.43 24.16
N LYS A 185 21.03 14.16 25.45
CA LYS A 185 21.12 12.79 25.98
C LYS A 185 19.70 12.18 26.02
N ASP A 186 19.56 10.95 25.54
CA ASP A 186 18.34 10.14 25.61
C ASP A 186 18.08 9.78 27.10
N GLU A 187 17.02 10.31 27.71
CA GLU A 187 16.67 10.08 29.13
C GLU A 187 16.40 8.60 29.44
N THR A 188 15.94 7.82 28.46
CA THR A 188 15.59 6.39 28.63
C THR A 188 16.80 5.48 28.87
N ARG A 189 18.02 5.98 28.66
CA ARG A 189 19.26 5.22 28.85
C ARG A 189 19.94 5.52 30.18
N GLU A 190 19.28 6.26 31.05
CA GLU A 190 19.78 6.59 32.38
C GLU A 190 19.42 5.49 33.40
N GLY A 191 20.44 4.99 34.08
CA GLY A 191 20.35 3.91 35.06
C GLY A 191 21.51 2.93 34.91
N TYR A 192 22.25 2.65 35.98
CA TYR A 192 23.40 1.73 35.95
C TYR A 192 23.03 0.31 35.52
N LEU A 193 21.78 -0.08 35.75
CA LEU A 193 21.27 -1.41 35.45
C LEU A 193 21.08 -1.63 33.93
N TYR A 194 20.69 -0.60 33.18
CA TYR A 194 20.46 -0.72 31.74
C TYR A 194 21.72 -1.12 30.95
N PRO A 195 22.87 -0.41 31.01
CA PRO A 195 24.05 -0.80 30.26
C PRO A 195 24.63 -2.15 30.73
N LEU A 196 24.43 -2.52 32.01
CA LEU A 196 24.88 -3.81 32.55
C LEU A 196 24.05 -4.99 32.02
N LEU A 197 22.71 -4.90 32.08
CA LEU A 197 21.81 -5.99 31.71
C LEU A 197 21.46 -6.03 30.22
N LYS A 198 21.62 -4.91 29.49
CA LYS A 198 21.31 -4.82 28.06
C LYS A 198 22.01 -5.91 27.25
N TRP A 199 23.32 -6.09 27.42
CA TRP A 199 24.10 -7.01 26.59
C TRP A 199 23.80 -8.48 26.87
N PRO A 200 23.75 -8.95 28.14
CA PRO A 200 23.27 -10.29 28.46
C PRO A 200 21.86 -10.55 27.93
N LEU A 201 20.93 -9.62 28.16
CA LEU A 201 19.54 -9.78 27.72
C LEU A 201 19.41 -9.80 26.20
N LEU A 202 20.12 -8.91 25.49
CA LEU A 202 20.21 -8.92 24.04
C LEU A 202 20.74 -10.28 23.54
N GLY A 203 21.78 -10.82 24.17
CA GLY A 203 22.34 -12.13 23.83
C GLY A 203 21.32 -13.27 23.98
N VAL A 204 20.62 -13.34 25.12
CA VAL A 204 19.59 -14.34 25.39
C VAL A 204 18.43 -14.23 24.39
N VAL A 205 17.88 -13.02 24.21
CA VAL A 205 16.76 -12.77 23.28
C VAL A 205 17.16 -13.09 21.85
N THR A 206 18.35 -12.69 21.42
CA THR A 206 18.85 -12.98 20.06
C THR A 206 19.06 -14.47 19.86
N CYS A 207 19.64 -15.18 20.82
CA CYS A 207 19.80 -16.64 20.76
C CYS A 207 18.45 -17.35 20.64
N TRP A 208 17.46 -16.92 21.45
CA TRP A 208 16.11 -17.45 21.40
C TRP A 208 15.42 -17.16 20.06
N LEU A 209 15.53 -15.94 19.53
CA LEU A 209 15.03 -15.56 18.21
C LEU A 209 15.66 -16.42 17.10
N VAL A 210 16.97 -16.69 17.17
CA VAL A 210 17.66 -17.59 16.22
C VAL A 210 17.10 -19.00 16.32
N GLY A 211 16.95 -19.55 17.53
CA GLY A 211 16.35 -20.87 17.76
C GLY A 211 14.94 -20.99 17.19
N LEU A 212 14.07 -20.02 17.51
CA LEU A 212 12.71 -19.94 16.95
C LEU A 212 12.71 -19.82 15.43
N SER A 213 13.64 -19.06 14.85
CA SER A 213 13.76 -18.91 13.40
C SER A 213 14.14 -20.25 12.73
N VAL A 214 15.04 -21.02 13.35
CA VAL A 214 15.40 -22.37 12.86
C VAL A 214 14.20 -23.30 12.92
N VAL A 215 13.48 -23.35 14.05
CA VAL A 215 12.26 -24.19 14.20
C VAL A 215 11.21 -23.79 13.17
N HIS A 216 11.00 -22.49 12.96
CA HIS A 216 10.08 -21.96 11.96
C HIS A 216 10.45 -22.44 10.54
N VAL A 217 11.72 -22.31 10.15
CA VAL A 217 12.22 -22.75 8.84
C VAL A 217 12.06 -24.26 8.67
N LEU A 218 12.33 -25.07 9.71
CA LEU A 218 12.15 -26.52 9.68
C LEU A 218 10.67 -26.91 9.51
N ALA A 219 9.76 -26.26 10.24
CA ALA A 219 8.32 -26.47 10.10
C ALA A 219 7.84 -26.13 8.67
N ARG A 220 8.35 -25.03 8.10
CA ARG A 220 8.09 -24.63 6.71
C ARG A 220 8.66 -25.60 5.69
N LEU A 221 9.85 -26.13 5.93
CA LEU A 221 10.48 -27.13 5.08
C LEU A 221 9.66 -28.42 5.07
N TYR A 222 9.23 -28.91 6.25
CA TYR A 222 8.34 -30.06 6.37
C TYR A 222 7.08 -29.92 5.52
N ILE A 223 6.36 -28.80 5.66
CA ILE A 223 5.13 -28.54 4.88
C ILE A 223 5.45 -28.48 3.37
N THR A 224 6.56 -27.85 2.99
CA THR A 224 6.96 -27.71 1.58
C THR A 224 7.31 -29.06 0.96
N VAL A 225 8.07 -29.89 1.67
CA VAL A 225 8.42 -31.26 1.27
C VAL A 225 7.15 -32.09 1.16
N TYR A 226 6.25 -32.02 2.16
CA TYR A 226 4.97 -32.72 2.13
C TYR A 226 4.14 -32.33 0.89
N GLU A 227 4.01 -31.03 0.63
CA GLU A 227 3.26 -30.54 -0.53
C GLU A 227 3.90 -31.03 -1.83
N ARG A 228 5.21 -30.82 -1.98
CA ARG A 228 5.95 -31.13 -3.22
C ARG A 228 5.90 -32.60 -3.55
N TYR A 229 6.18 -33.45 -2.56
CA TYR A 229 6.31 -34.87 -2.79
C TYR A 229 4.99 -35.59 -2.69
N TRP A 230 4.02 -35.23 -1.84
CA TRP A 230 2.79 -36.01 -1.71
C TRP A 230 1.56 -35.30 -2.29
N ALA A 231 1.36 -34.02 -2.04
CA ALA A 231 0.14 -33.33 -2.49
C ALA A 231 0.11 -33.08 -4.01
N TRP A 232 1.27 -32.83 -4.63
CA TRP A 232 1.40 -32.45 -6.05
C TRP A 232 1.82 -33.61 -6.98
N ARG A 233 1.40 -34.85 -6.69
CA ARG A 233 1.60 -36.02 -7.57
C ARG A 233 0.47 -36.19 -8.59
N GLY A 234 0.77 -36.94 -9.65
CA GLY A 234 -0.19 -37.35 -10.68
C GLY A 234 -0.83 -36.19 -11.44
N GLU A 235 -2.12 -36.32 -11.70
CA GLU A 235 -2.90 -35.39 -12.51
C GLU A 235 -2.92 -33.96 -11.94
N ARG A 236 -2.98 -33.81 -10.61
CA ARG A 236 -2.88 -32.50 -9.93
C ARG A 236 -1.58 -31.77 -10.29
N GLY A 237 -0.47 -32.50 -10.32
CA GLY A 237 0.83 -31.95 -10.70
C GLY A 237 0.86 -31.49 -12.16
N ARG A 238 0.23 -32.27 -13.07
CA ARG A 238 0.11 -31.95 -14.49
C ARG A 238 -0.73 -30.69 -14.72
N LEU A 239 -1.92 -30.62 -14.14
CA LEU A 239 -2.81 -29.45 -14.24
C LEU A 239 -2.16 -28.19 -13.67
N ARG A 240 -1.46 -28.29 -12.53
CA ARG A 240 -0.75 -27.15 -11.95
C ARG A 240 0.37 -26.64 -12.85
N ARG A 241 1.12 -27.54 -13.50
CA ARG A 241 2.16 -27.15 -14.47
C ARG A 241 1.53 -26.48 -15.70
N ALA A 242 0.41 -27.01 -16.19
CA ALA A 242 -0.35 -26.40 -17.29
C ALA A 242 -0.81 -24.98 -16.91
N MET A 243 -1.40 -24.78 -15.72
CA MET A 243 -1.77 -23.45 -15.22
C MET A 243 -0.60 -22.47 -15.15
N ARG A 244 0.62 -22.93 -14.84
CA ARG A 244 1.80 -22.05 -14.74
C ARG A 244 2.48 -21.75 -16.07
N ALA A 245 2.18 -22.56 -17.09
CA ALA A 245 2.74 -22.41 -18.42
C ALA A 245 1.98 -21.37 -19.26
N THR A 246 0.78 -20.97 -18.84
CA THR A 246 -0.05 -20.00 -19.57
C THR A 246 0.55 -18.60 -19.52
N ALA A 247 0.56 -17.89 -20.65
CA ALA A 247 1.00 -16.50 -20.70
C ALA A 247 -0.16 -15.51 -20.50
N ARG A 248 -1.36 -15.84 -21.00
CA ARG A 248 -2.56 -14.99 -20.93
C ARG A 248 -3.48 -15.41 -19.79
N TYR A 249 -4.24 -14.45 -19.27
CA TYR A 249 -5.20 -14.72 -18.19
C TYR A 249 -6.35 -15.62 -18.65
N SER A 250 -6.87 -15.44 -19.87
CA SER A 250 -7.93 -16.31 -20.43
C SER A 250 -7.55 -17.80 -20.39
N ASP A 251 -6.32 -18.12 -20.79
CA ASP A 251 -5.78 -19.47 -20.79
C ASP A 251 -5.59 -19.98 -19.37
N TRP A 252 -5.14 -19.10 -18.47
CA TRP A 252 -5.01 -19.39 -17.06
C TRP A 252 -6.38 -19.73 -16.44
N VAL A 253 -7.43 -18.97 -16.75
CA VAL A 253 -8.82 -19.22 -16.30
C VAL A 253 -9.30 -20.58 -16.80
N ALA A 254 -9.08 -20.92 -18.07
CA ALA A 254 -9.45 -22.22 -18.61
C ALA A 254 -8.71 -23.36 -17.89
N ALA A 255 -7.42 -23.18 -17.58
CA ALA A 255 -6.64 -24.15 -16.81
C ALA A 255 -7.08 -24.25 -15.34
N ALA A 256 -7.46 -23.13 -14.73
CA ALA A 256 -7.95 -23.05 -13.35
C ALA A 256 -9.29 -23.76 -13.18
N ARG A 257 -10.22 -23.60 -14.14
CA ARG A 257 -11.50 -24.32 -14.16
C ARG A 257 -11.29 -25.83 -14.21
N ARG A 258 -10.44 -26.32 -15.12
CA ARG A 258 -10.07 -27.76 -15.17
C ARG A 258 -9.50 -28.28 -13.85
N MET A 259 -8.72 -27.46 -13.15
CA MET A 259 -8.21 -27.81 -11.82
C MET A 259 -9.33 -27.86 -10.76
N ASP A 260 -10.24 -26.89 -10.77
CA ASP A 260 -11.40 -26.86 -9.87
C ASP A 260 -12.32 -28.07 -10.12
N ASP A 261 -12.60 -28.41 -11.38
CA ASP A 261 -13.39 -29.57 -11.80
C ASP A 261 -12.77 -30.87 -11.28
N PHE A 262 -11.47 -31.06 -11.51
CA PHE A 262 -10.73 -32.24 -11.06
C PHE A 262 -10.73 -32.40 -9.53
N LEU A 263 -10.71 -31.30 -8.78
CA LEU A 263 -10.74 -31.32 -7.32
C LEU A 263 -12.15 -31.42 -6.74
N GLY A 264 -13.19 -31.24 -7.57
CA GLY A 264 -14.59 -31.18 -7.14
C GLY A 264 -14.96 -29.87 -6.46
N ASN A 265 -14.19 -28.81 -6.67
CA ASN A 265 -14.39 -27.50 -6.04
C ASN A 265 -15.67 -26.80 -6.54
N ASP A 266 -16.14 -27.16 -7.73
CA ASP A 266 -17.35 -26.57 -8.32
C ASP A 266 -18.62 -26.91 -7.52
N SER A 267 -18.67 -28.09 -6.89
CA SER A 267 -19.76 -28.43 -5.95
C SER A 267 -19.88 -27.43 -4.81
N TRP A 268 -18.75 -26.89 -4.33
CA TRP A 268 -18.74 -25.87 -3.28
C TRP A 268 -19.26 -24.53 -3.78
N LYS A 269 -19.15 -24.21 -5.08
CA LYS A 269 -19.68 -22.95 -5.64
C LYS A 269 -21.21 -22.95 -5.71
N VAL A 270 -21.81 -24.13 -5.90
CA VAL A 270 -23.26 -24.34 -6.04
C VAL A 270 -23.98 -24.27 -4.69
N ASP A 271 -23.40 -24.85 -3.63
CA ASP A 271 -23.94 -24.71 -2.29
C ASP A 271 -23.80 -23.26 -1.80
N ASP A 272 -24.90 -22.59 -1.47
CA ASP A 272 -24.86 -21.21 -0.99
C ASP A 272 -24.26 -21.10 0.43
N ALA A 273 -24.38 -22.13 1.26
CA ALA A 273 -24.00 -22.04 2.66
C ALA A 273 -22.47 -21.91 2.83
N PHE A 274 -22.06 -20.95 3.66
CA PHE A 274 -20.67 -20.81 4.12
C PHE A 274 -20.60 -19.89 5.34
N ALA A 275 -19.71 -20.21 6.29
CA ALA A 275 -19.63 -19.52 7.57
C ALA A 275 -19.10 -18.07 7.52
N TYR A 276 -18.51 -17.63 6.40
CA TYR A 276 -17.78 -16.36 6.32
C TYR A 276 -18.51 -15.26 5.53
N TYR A 277 -19.79 -15.46 5.24
CA TYR A 277 -20.68 -14.45 4.67
C TYR A 277 -22.14 -14.79 4.98
N ASP A 278 -23.01 -13.78 5.02
CA ASP A 278 -24.44 -13.98 5.27
C ASP A 278 -25.19 -14.25 3.96
N ASN A 279 -25.26 -15.54 3.61
CA ASN A 279 -25.95 -16.00 2.42
C ASN A 279 -27.47 -15.70 2.44
N LYS A 280 -28.11 -15.65 3.61
CA LYS A 280 -29.56 -15.41 3.72
C LYS A 280 -29.88 -13.98 3.32
N THR A 281 -29.14 -13.02 3.87
CA THR A 281 -29.27 -11.60 3.52
C THR A 281 -28.93 -11.35 2.05
N VAL A 282 -27.84 -11.92 1.54
CA VAL A 282 -27.46 -11.77 0.12
C VAL A 282 -28.55 -12.31 -0.81
N ARG A 283 -29.12 -13.48 -0.53
CA ARG A 283 -30.20 -14.07 -1.34
C ARG A 283 -31.45 -13.21 -1.35
N ARG A 284 -31.84 -12.69 -0.19
CA ARG A 284 -33.01 -11.81 -0.06
C ARG A 284 -32.84 -10.51 -0.82
N VAL A 285 -31.73 -9.81 -0.60
CA VAL A 285 -31.46 -8.52 -1.27
C VAL A 285 -31.31 -8.71 -2.78
N LEU A 286 -30.73 -9.82 -3.23
CA LEU A 286 -30.68 -10.17 -4.66
C LEU A 286 -32.09 -10.33 -5.26
N ALA A 287 -33.00 -11.02 -4.57
CA ALA A 287 -34.37 -11.21 -5.04
C ALA A 287 -35.16 -9.90 -5.09
N GLU A 288 -35.03 -9.05 -4.06
CA GLU A 288 -35.66 -7.74 -3.98
C GLU A 288 -35.12 -6.79 -5.06
N MET A 289 -33.80 -6.71 -5.24
CA MET A 289 -33.15 -5.90 -6.28
C MET A 289 -33.59 -6.31 -7.69
N ARG A 290 -33.65 -7.62 -7.98
CA ARG A 290 -34.18 -8.14 -9.26
C ARG A 290 -35.62 -7.72 -9.50
N ARG A 291 -36.46 -7.80 -8.47
CA ARG A 291 -37.88 -7.43 -8.54
C ARG A 291 -38.04 -5.93 -8.79
N SER A 292 -37.33 -5.08 -8.06
CA SER A 292 -37.39 -3.62 -8.22
C SER A 292 -36.85 -3.17 -9.57
N ARG A 293 -35.72 -3.72 -10.03
CA ARG A 293 -35.17 -3.42 -11.37
C ARG A 293 -36.14 -3.80 -12.49
N ARG A 294 -36.70 -5.02 -12.46
CA ARG A 294 -37.67 -5.47 -13.48
C ARG A 294 -38.90 -4.57 -13.53
N ARG A 295 -39.48 -4.23 -12.37
CA ARG A 295 -40.61 -3.28 -12.31
C ARG A 295 -40.25 -1.91 -12.87
N ALA A 296 -39.05 -1.41 -12.57
CA ALA A 296 -38.58 -0.12 -13.07
C ALA A 296 -38.37 -0.12 -14.61
N GLU A 297 -37.90 -1.23 -15.16
CA GLU A 297 -37.75 -1.46 -16.61
C GLU A 297 -39.11 -1.63 -17.31
N GLU A 298 -40.00 -2.48 -16.77
CA GLU A 298 -41.34 -2.77 -17.29
C GLU A 298 -42.25 -1.54 -17.32
N ALA A 299 -42.11 -0.64 -16.35
CA ALA A 299 -42.84 0.62 -16.34
C ALA A 299 -42.56 1.47 -17.61
N GLY A 300 -41.47 1.19 -18.33
CA GLY A 300 -41.11 1.86 -19.59
C GLY A 300 -40.92 3.37 -19.42
N GLY A 301 -40.68 4.12 -20.49
CA GLY A 301 -40.56 5.59 -20.41
C GLY A 301 -41.82 6.32 -19.88
N ARG A 302 -42.86 5.60 -19.42
CA ARG A 302 -44.07 6.17 -18.86
C ARG A 302 -43.81 6.57 -17.41
N ASP A 303 -44.10 7.83 -17.12
CA ASP A 303 -43.97 8.46 -15.81
C ASP A 303 -45.09 8.01 -14.85
N THR A 304 -45.21 6.69 -14.69
CA THR A 304 -46.20 6.07 -13.79
C THR A 304 -45.71 6.14 -12.35
N GLU A 305 -46.65 6.31 -11.41
CA GLU A 305 -46.35 6.31 -9.97
C GLU A 305 -45.63 5.02 -9.56
N GLN A 306 -46.10 3.87 -10.06
CA GLN A 306 -45.47 2.56 -9.84
C GLN A 306 -44.04 2.50 -10.38
N GLY A 307 -43.77 3.11 -11.54
CA GLY A 307 -42.44 3.18 -12.12
C GLY A 307 -41.48 4.06 -11.31
N ARG A 308 -41.97 5.19 -10.79
CA ARG A 308 -41.17 6.06 -9.89
C ARG A 308 -40.90 5.37 -8.56
N GLU A 309 -41.89 4.69 -8.00
CA GLU A 309 -41.73 3.89 -6.78
C GLU A 309 -40.68 2.79 -6.95
N ALA A 310 -40.75 2.02 -8.05
CA ALA A 310 -39.78 0.97 -8.32
C ALA A 310 -38.34 1.47 -8.44
N ILE A 311 -38.14 2.67 -9.01
CA ILE A 311 -36.81 3.32 -9.10
C ILE A 311 -36.33 3.78 -7.72
N GLU A 312 -37.19 4.40 -6.91
CA GLU A 312 -36.83 4.81 -5.55
C GLU A 312 -36.51 3.60 -4.66
N ASP A 313 -37.26 2.50 -4.76
CA ASP A 313 -36.96 1.25 -4.06
C ASP A 313 -35.61 0.67 -4.51
N LEU A 314 -35.34 0.66 -5.82
CA LEU A 314 -34.06 0.20 -6.36
C LEU A 314 -32.89 1.06 -5.85
N LYS A 315 -33.06 2.38 -5.84
CA LYS A 315 -32.09 3.34 -5.32
C LYS A 315 -31.79 3.10 -3.85
N VAL A 316 -32.83 2.95 -3.00
CA VAL A 316 -32.66 2.66 -1.57
C VAL A 316 -31.93 1.33 -1.35
N LEU A 317 -32.28 0.28 -2.11
CA LEU A 317 -31.61 -1.02 -2.02
C LEU A 317 -30.14 -0.93 -2.42
N ILE A 318 -29.81 -0.20 -3.48
CA ILE A 318 -28.43 -0.02 -3.96
C ILE A 318 -27.60 0.80 -2.96
N GLU A 319 -28.14 1.89 -2.40
CA GLU A 319 -27.47 2.67 -1.36
C GLU A 319 -27.22 1.83 -0.08
N ALA A 320 -28.10 0.89 0.22
CA ALA A 320 -27.96 0.00 1.36
C ALA A 320 -26.95 -1.13 1.14
N CYS A 321 -26.91 -1.72 -0.06
CA CYS A 321 -26.11 -2.92 -0.34
C CYS A 321 -24.73 -2.64 -0.94
N VAL A 322 -24.53 -1.50 -1.61
CA VAL A 322 -23.23 -1.09 -2.16
C VAL A 322 -22.41 -0.39 -1.06
N LYS A 323 -21.96 -1.20 -0.10
CA LYS A 323 -21.10 -0.80 1.01
C LYS A 323 -19.86 -1.69 1.07
N ASN A 324 -18.81 -1.21 1.73
CA ASN A 324 -17.61 -2.00 1.94
C ASN A 324 -17.93 -3.34 2.63
N ASN A 325 -17.53 -4.46 2.02
CA ASN A 325 -17.75 -5.81 2.52
C ASN A 325 -19.20 -6.13 2.97
N PHE A 326 -20.20 -5.63 2.24
CA PHE A 326 -21.62 -5.91 2.51
C PHE A 326 -21.87 -7.40 2.72
N ALA A 327 -22.50 -7.77 3.85
CA ALA A 327 -22.79 -9.16 4.22
C ALA A 327 -21.60 -10.15 4.14
N GLY A 328 -20.35 -9.66 4.15
CA GLY A 328 -19.14 -10.49 4.03
C GLY A 328 -18.80 -10.97 2.62
N ILE A 329 -19.43 -10.43 1.55
CA ILE A 329 -19.18 -10.89 0.17
C ILE A 329 -17.76 -10.60 -0.33
N GLU A 330 -17.04 -9.68 0.30
CA GLU A 330 -15.65 -9.33 0.00
C GLU A 330 -14.68 -10.00 1.00
N ASN A 331 -15.11 -11.04 1.73
CA ASN A 331 -14.22 -11.79 2.61
C ASN A 331 -13.20 -12.62 1.81
N PRO A 332 -11.87 -12.42 1.99
CA PRO A 332 -10.85 -13.18 1.26
C PRO A 332 -10.96 -14.71 1.42
N ARG A 333 -11.54 -15.20 2.54
CA ARG A 333 -11.76 -16.64 2.79
C ARG A 333 -12.78 -17.27 1.83
N LEU A 334 -13.70 -16.46 1.30
CA LEU A 334 -14.67 -16.89 0.30
C LEU A 334 -14.01 -17.12 -1.07
N TYR A 335 -12.98 -16.33 -1.39
CA TYR A 335 -12.20 -16.46 -2.63
C TYR A 335 -11.00 -17.43 -2.50
N SER A 336 -10.80 -18.04 -1.34
CA SER A 336 -9.69 -18.98 -1.11
C SER A 336 -10.08 -20.45 -1.28
N GLN A 337 -11.33 -20.77 -1.58
CA GLN A 337 -11.80 -22.17 -1.68
C GLN A 337 -11.66 -22.75 -3.09
N THR A 338 -11.54 -21.91 -4.12
CA THR A 338 -11.44 -22.33 -5.52
C THR A 338 -10.27 -21.61 -6.18
N TYR A 339 -9.77 -22.14 -7.30
CA TYR A 339 -8.73 -21.45 -8.08
C TYR A 339 -9.32 -20.28 -8.86
N TYR A 340 -10.50 -20.45 -9.44
CA TYR A 340 -11.21 -19.40 -10.15
C TYR A 340 -12.61 -19.17 -9.57
N GLY A 341 -12.95 -17.90 -9.35
CA GLY A 341 -14.29 -17.50 -8.88
C GLY A 341 -14.52 -17.70 -7.38
N THR A 342 -15.80 -17.74 -7.02
CA THR A 342 -16.29 -17.90 -5.65
C THR A 342 -17.68 -18.56 -5.70
N LYS A 343 -18.51 -18.42 -4.66
CA LYS A 343 -19.91 -18.87 -4.65
C LYS A 343 -20.73 -18.26 -5.80
N ASN A 344 -21.61 -19.06 -6.39
CA ASN A 344 -22.52 -18.63 -7.46
C ASN A 344 -23.48 -17.52 -6.98
N LEU A 345 -23.98 -17.61 -5.74
CA LEU A 345 -24.83 -16.57 -5.15
C LEU A 345 -24.14 -15.20 -5.11
N VAL A 346 -22.89 -15.15 -4.65
CA VAL A 346 -22.11 -13.90 -4.57
C VAL A 346 -21.85 -13.33 -5.96
N GLN A 347 -21.55 -14.20 -6.92
CA GLN A 347 -21.38 -13.77 -8.31
C GLN A 347 -22.67 -13.19 -8.91
N ASN A 348 -23.79 -13.89 -8.72
CA ASN A 348 -25.11 -13.45 -9.16
C ASN A 348 -25.53 -12.12 -8.52
N PHE A 349 -25.17 -11.92 -7.24
CA PHE A 349 -25.39 -10.67 -6.53
C PHE A 349 -24.61 -9.51 -7.17
N ILE A 350 -23.30 -9.68 -7.39
CA ILE A 350 -22.44 -8.66 -7.99
C ILE A 350 -22.90 -8.31 -9.42
N ASP A 351 -23.26 -9.32 -10.22
CA ASP A 351 -23.73 -9.09 -11.59
C ASP A 351 -25.09 -8.37 -11.61
N GLU A 352 -25.95 -8.58 -10.60
CA GLU A 352 -27.21 -7.84 -10.49
C GLU A 352 -27.00 -6.41 -9.95
N VAL A 353 -26.08 -6.20 -9.01
CA VAL A 353 -25.65 -4.86 -8.57
C VAL A 353 -25.14 -4.06 -9.77
N GLU A 354 -24.31 -4.68 -10.61
CA GLU A 354 -23.79 -4.04 -11.83
C GLU A 354 -24.92 -3.62 -12.78
N ARG A 355 -25.87 -4.52 -13.07
CA ARG A 355 -27.03 -4.21 -13.94
C ARG A 355 -27.88 -3.09 -13.37
N SER A 356 -28.13 -3.14 -12.06
CA SER A 356 -28.94 -2.14 -11.36
C SER A 356 -28.25 -0.77 -11.33
N LEU A 357 -26.93 -0.72 -11.09
CA LEU A 357 -26.16 0.51 -11.19
C LEU A 357 -26.16 1.09 -12.60
N LYS A 358 -25.97 0.26 -13.64
CA LYS A 358 -26.05 0.72 -15.04
C LYS A 358 -27.42 1.35 -15.34
N PHE A 359 -28.49 0.69 -14.93
CA PHE A 359 -29.84 1.23 -15.07
C PHE A 359 -30.02 2.58 -14.35
N LEU A 360 -29.52 2.72 -13.11
CA LEU A 360 -29.60 3.97 -12.35
C LEU A 360 -28.72 5.10 -12.93
N VAL A 361 -27.60 4.75 -13.57
CA VAL A 361 -26.76 5.71 -14.31
C VAL A 361 -27.53 6.23 -15.53
N GLU A 362 -28.14 5.34 -16.32
CA GLU A 362 -28.73 5.64 -17.63
C GLU A 362 -30.16 6.22 -17.54
N THR A 363 -30.93 5.91 -16.49
CA THR A 363 -32.33 6.33 -16.37
C THR A 363 -32.51 7.85 -16.34
N GLU A 364 -33.35 8.42 -17.19
CA GLU A 364 -33.66 9.86 -17.19
C GLU A 364 -34.69 10.25 -16.12
N ARG A 365 -35.30 9.27 -15.45
CA ARG A 365 -36.36 9.50 -14.44
C ARG A 365 -35.85 10.02 -13.10
N LEU A 366 -34.52 10.03 -12.88
CA LEU A 366 -33.88 10.66 -11.74
C LEU A 366 -33.24 11.96 -12.18
N SER A 367 -33.48 13.04 -11.42
CA SER A 367 -32.82 14.31 -11.68
C SER A 367 -31.31 14.17 -11.52
N LYS A 368 -30.54 15.02 -12.23
CA LYS A 368 -29.08 15.03 -12.12
C LYS A 368 -28.61 15.27 -10.68
N GLU A 369 -29.36 16.04 -9.88
CA GLU A 369 -29.03 16.26 -8.48
C GLU A 369 -29.26 15.02 -7.62
N GLU A 370 -30.36 14.31 -7.81
CA GLU A 370 -30.61 13.05 -7.09
C GLU A 370 -29.54 12.02 -7.40
N LYS A 371 -29.18 11.87 -8.68
CA LYS A 371 -28.08 10.98 -9.09
C LYS A 371 -26.76 11.40 -8.43
N ARG A 372 -26.46 12.70 -8.42
CA ARG A 372 -25.23 13.23 -7.81
C ARG A 372 -25.17 12.92 -6.31
N VAL A 373 -26.25 13.14 -5.56
CA VAL A 373 -26.31 12.88 -4.12
C VAL A 373 -26.16 11.38 -3.86
N MET A 374 -26.90 10.55 -4.60
CA MET A 374 -26.85 9.08 -4.52
C MET A 374 -25.43 8.55 -4.77
N PHE A 375 -24.83 8.85 -5.93
CA PHE A 375 -23.50 8.34 -6.26
C PHE A 375 -22.40 8.91 -5.36
N LYS A 376 -22.55 10.12 -4.82
CA LYS A 376 -21.65 10.67 -3.80
C LYS A 376 -21.74 9.86 -2.50
N GLY A 377 -22.95 9.51 -2.05
CA GLY A 377 -23.17 8.67 -0.88
C GLY A 377 -22.64 7.25 -1.05
N ILE A 378 -22.95 6.61 -2.18
CA ILE A 378 -22.46 5.27 -2.51
C ILE A 378 -20.93 5.24 -2.53
N CYS A 379 -20.27 6.21 -3.17
CA CYS A 379 -18.81 6.25 -3.21
C CYS A 379 -18.18 6.44 -1.83
N ALA A 380 -18.79 7.24 -0.95
CA ALA A 380 -18.31 7.42 0.41
C ALA A 380 -18.39 6.12 1.23
N ASN A 381 -19.48 5.35 1.09
CA ASN A 381 -19.69 4.10 1.82
C ASN A 381 -18.96 2.90 1.22
N TYR A 382 -18.87 2.85 -0.11
CA TYR A 382 -18.21 1.76 -0.82
C TYR A 382 -16.70 1.89 -0.70
N GLY A 383 -16.15 3.11 -0.79
CA GLY A 383 -14.71 3.40 -0.76
C GLY A 383 -13.98 3.08 -2.07
N ARG A 384 -12.66 3.25 -2.07
CA ARG A 384 -11.80 3.12 -3.26
C ARG A 384 -10.77 1.99 -3.16
N THR A 385 -10.28 1.57 -4.32
CA THR A 385 -9.22 0.55 -4.44
C THR A 385 -7.85 1.19 -4.69
N ALA A 386 -6.82 0.70 -4.00
CA ALA A 386 -5.43 1.11 -4.24
C ALA A 386 -4.51 -0.08 -4.53
N LEU A 387 -3.60 0.08 -5.51
CA LEU A 387 -2.47 -0.83 -5.73
C LEU A 387 -1.26 -0.36 -4.92
N CYS A 388 -0.77 -1.22 -4.04
CA CYS A 388 0.38 -0.94 -3.17
C CYS A 388 1.58 -1.80 -3.55
N LEU A 389 2.68 -1.16 -3.92
CA LEU A 389 3.93 -1.79 -4.32
C LEU A 389 4.96 -1.64 -3.20
N SER A 390 5.30 -2.75 -2.54
CA SER A 390 6.27 -2.76 -1.45
C SER A 390 7.68 -2.37 -1.90
N GLY A 391 8.58 -2.16 -0.95
CA GLY A 391 10.02 -2.17 -1.19
C GLY A 391 10.55 -3.53 -1.65
N GLY A 392 11.86 -3.75 -1.46
CA GLY A 392 12.50 -5.05 -1.74
C GLY A 392 13.69 -5.01 -2.70
N ALA A 393 14.27 -3.84 -2.98
CA ALA A 393 15.37 -3.66 -3.93
C ALA A 393 15.03 -4.25 -5.31
N THR A 394 15.90 -5.08 -5.92
CA THR A 394 15.63 -5.64 -7.26
C THR A 394 14.43 -6.57 -7.31
N PHE A 395 13.94 -7.06 -6.16
CA PHE A 395 12.69 -7.84 -6.11
C PHE A 395 11.47 -6.97 -6.51
N ALA A 396 11.58 -5.64 -6.45
CA ALA A 396 10.54 -4.74 -6.95
C ALA A 396 10.23 -4.95 -8.44
N TYR A 397 11.13 -5.53 -9.24
CA TYR A 397 10.85 -5.80 -10.66
C TYR A 397 9.82 -6.92 -10.87
N TYR A 398 9.50 -7.72 -9.86
CA TYR A 398 8.34 -8.61 -9.92
C TYR A 398 7.01 -7.85 -9.99
N HIS A 399 6.96 -6.60 -9.50
CA HIS A 399 5.77 -5.77 -9.60
C HIS A 399 5.38 -5.48 -11.05
N PHE A 400 6.33 -5.45 -12.00
CA PHE A 400 6.00 -5.27 -13.42
C PHE A 400 5.03 -6.34 -13.91
N GLY A 401 5.18 -7.59 -13.47
CA GLY A 401 4.25 -8.67 -13.79
C GLY A 401 2.86 -8.48 -13.18
N VAL A 402 2.80 -7.99 -11.93
CA VAL A 402 1.53 -7.71 -11.26
C VAL A 402 0.80 -6.55 -11.94
N VAL A 403 1.52 -5.47 -12.25
CA VAL A 403 0.98 -4.32 -12.99
C VAL A 403 0.54 -4.76 -14.38
N LYS A 404 1.34 -5.54 -15.10
CA LYS A 404 0.99 -6.04 -16.44
C LYS A 404 -0.29 -6.88 -16.42
N ALA A 405 -0.44 -7.80 -15.47
CA ALA A 405 -1.66 -8.59 -15.33
C ALA A 405 -2.91 -7.75 -15.02
N LEU A 406 -2.77 -6.72 -14.17
CA LEU A 406 -3.85 -5.78 -13.89
C LEU A 406 -4.15 -4.88 -15.09
N LEU A 407 -3.14 -4.44 -15.83
CA LEU A 407 -3.28 -3.54 -16.97
C LEU A 407 -3.92 -4.23 -18.19
N GLU A 408 -3.47 -5.44 -18.52
CA GLU A 408 -3.96 -6.21 -19.69
C GLU A 408 -5.45 -6.54 -19.57
N GLU A 409 -5.91 -6.84 -18.35
CA GLU A 409 -7.31 -7.17 -18.07
C GLU A 409 -8.16 -5.97 -17.64
N ASP A 410 -7.62 -4.75 -17.78
CA ASP A 410 -8.25 -3.49 -17.35
C ASP A 410 -8.77 -3.55 -15.89
N TYR A 411 -7.91 -3.96 -14.97
CA TYR A 411 -8.13 -3.99 -13.53
C TYR A 411 -7.07 -3.19 -12.75
N LEU A 412 -6.31 -2.32 -13.41
CA LEU A 412 -5.38 -1.41 -12.76
C LEU A 412 -6.16 -0.30 -12.02
N PRO A 413 -6.00 -0.14 -10.68
CA PRO A 413 -6.67 0.94 -9.94
C PRO A 413 -6.07 2.32 -10.25
N ASP A 414 -6.86 3.38 -10.08
CA ASP A 414 -6.37 4.76 -10.28
C ASP A 414 -5.42 5.23 -9.16
N ILE A 415 -5.50 4.63 -7.97
CA ILE A 415 -4.63 4.96 -6.84
C ILE A 415 -3.46 3.97 -6.80
N ILE A 416 -2.25 4.47 -7.04
CA ILE A 416 -1.01 3.70 -7.01
C ILE A 416 -0.14 4.22 -5.88
N THR A 417 0.30 3.35 -4.99
CA THR A 417 1.28 3.67 -3.94
C THR A 417 2.52 2.80 -4.10
N GLY A 418 3.68 3.38 -3.82
CA GLY A 418 4.94 2.66 -3.81
C GLY A 418 5.89 3.14 -2.72
N THR A 419 6.71 2.23 -2.23
CA THR A 419 7.79 2.50 -1.28
C THR A 419 9.11 1.94 -1.81
N SER A 420 10.21 2.68 -1.69
CA SER A 420 11.54 2.22 -2.13
C SER A 420 11.57 1.76 -3.59
N GLY A 421 12.02 0.53 -3.89
CA GLY A 421 11.95 -0.05 -5.24
C GLY A 421 10.54 -0.07 -5.83
N GLY A 422 9.50 -0.25 -5.02
CA GLY A 422 8.09 -0.14 -5.43
C GLY A 422 7.69 1.28 -5.83
N ALA A 423 8.31 2.32 -5.24
CA ALA A 423 8.08 3.72 -5.63
C ALA A 423 8.58 4.01 -7.05
N LEU A 424 9.71 3.40 -7.45
CA LEU A 424 10.22 3.50 -8.83
C LEU A 424 9.23 2.92 -9.84
N VAL A 425 8.69 1.72 -9.55
CA VAL A 425 7.68 1.08 -10.41
C VAL A 425 6.37 1.88 -10.39
N ALA A 426 5.91 2.32 -9.23
CA ALA A 426 4.71 3.15 -9.09
C ALA A 426 4.82 4.46 -9.88
N ALA A 427 5.99 5.10 -9.86
CA ALA A 427 6.24 6.32 -10.62
C ALA A 427 6.23 6.09 -12.14
N LEU A 428 6.79 4.97 -12.63
CA LEU A 428 6.66 4.57 -14.04
C LEU A 428 5.18 4.44 -14.43
N VAL A 429 4.42 3.73 -13.59
CA VAL A 429 2.99 3.49 -13.82
C VAL A 429 2.18 4.78 -13.78
N ALA A 430 2.40 5.66 -12.81
CA ALA A 430 1.56 6.85 -12.66
C ALA A 430 1.93 8.02 -13.59
N THR A 431 3.07 7.96 -14.30
CA THR A 431 3.51 9.04 -15.22
C THR A 431 3.18 8.78 -16.68
N ARG A 432 2.62 7.61 -17.01
CA ARG A 432 2.38 7.15 -18.39
C ARG A 432 0.96 6.64 -18.61
N THR A 433 0.42 6.72 -19.82
CA THR A 433 -0.94 6.24 -20.12
C THR A 433 -1.02 4.70 -20.14
N ASN A 434 -2.22 4.13 -20.23
CA ASN A 434 -2.38 2.66 -20.33
C ASN A 434 -1.68 2.10 -21.58
N GLU A 435 -1.73 2.84 -22.69
CA GLU A 435 -1.18 2.48 -23.99
C GLU A 435 0.36 2.49 -23.93
N GLU A 436 0.95 3.57 -23.42
CA GLU A 436 2.40 3.68 -23.19
C GLU A 436 2.91 2.56 -22.28
N LEU A 437 2.17 2.19 -21.23
CA LEU A 437 2.56 1.11 -20.32
C LEU A 437 2.49 -0.28 -20.96
N LYS A 438 1.54 -0.54 -21.85
CA LYS A 438 1.44 -1.83 -22.56
C LYS A 438 2.69 -2.09 -23.42
N GLU A 439 3.25 -1.04 -24.01
CA GLU A 439 4.48 -1.10 -24.81
C GLU A 439 5.74 -1.22 -23.95
N LEU A 440 5.75 -0.64 -22.75
CA LEU A 440 6.93 -0.60 -21.87
C LEU A 440 7.09 -1.81 -20.96
N LEU A 441 6.01 -2.51 -20.58
CA LEU A 441 6.05 -3.66 -19.68
C LEU A 441 6.47 -4.95 -20.41
N ILE A 442 7.67 -4.91 -21.00
CA ILE A 442 8.30 -5.97 -21.79
C ILE A 442 9.74 -6.27 -21.30
N PRO A 443 10.32 -7.43 -21.63
CA PRO A 443 11.67 -7.81 -21.24
C PRO A 443 12.78 -6.82 -21.61
N ALA A 444 12.62 -6.10 -22.74
CA ALA A 444 13.57 -5.08 -23.18
C ALA A 444 13.78 -3.97 -22.12
N LEU A 445 12.80 -3.72 -21.23
CA LEU A 445 12.91 -2.73 -20.16
C LEU A 445 14.14 -2.93 -19.25
N ALA A 446 14.70 -4.15 -19.21
CA ALA A 446 15.94 -4.49 -18.53
C ALA A 446 17.09 -3.55 -18.92
N CYS A 447 17.16 -3.10 -20.17
CA CYS A 447 18.20 -2.19 -20.67
C CYS A 447 18.17 -0.80 -19.99
N ARG A 448 17.04 -0.41 -19.39
CA ARG A 448 16.94 0.83 -18.59
C ARG A 448 17.19 0.61 -17.10
N ILE A 449 17.27 -0.63 -16.64
CA ILE A 449 17.58 -0.97 -15.25
C ILE A 449 19.11 -1.06 -15.11
N THR A 450 19.76 0.08 -14.85
CA THR A 450 21.24 0.18 -14.81
C THR A 450 21.78 0.67 -13.46
N ALA A 451 20.98 0.46 -12.40
CA ALA A 451 21.27 0.93 -11.04
C ALA A 451 22.59 0.40 -10.49
N CYS A 452 22.87 -0.86 -10.77
CA CYS A 452 23.99 -1.61 -10.24
C CYS A 452 25.13 -1.76 -11.26
N ARG A 453 25.18 -0.91 -12.29
CA ARG A 453 26.15 -0.98 -13.40
C ARG A 453 27.61 -0.79 -12.99
N GLU A 454 27.86 -0.10 -11.88
CA GLU A 454 29.23 0.24 -11.48
C GLU A 454 29.97 -0.99 -10.93
N PRO A 455 31.25 -1.20 -11.30
CA PRO A 455 32.05 -2.29 -10.77
C PRO A 455 32.37 -2.09 -9.30
N ILE A 456 32.70 -3.20 -8.61
CA ILE A 456 33.02 -3.21 -7.17
C ILE A 456 34.13 -2.22 -6.81
N SER A 457 35.14 -2.08 -7.65
CA SER A 457 36.24 -1.13 -7.45
C SER A 457 35.78 0.33 -7.32
N VAL A 458 34.74 0.72 -8.06
CA VAL A 458 34.19 2.09 -8.06
C VAL A 458 33.27 2.29 -6.88
N TRP A 459 32.25 1.44 -6.74
CA TRP A 459 31.26 1.65 -5.69
C TRP A 459 31.81 1.41 -4.28
N PHE A 460 32.77 0.48 -4.10
CA PHE A 460 33.37 0.23 -2.79
C PHE A 460 34.22 1.42 -2.32
N ARG A 461 35.00 2.02 -3.22
CA ARG A 461 35.77 3.24 -2.92
C ARG A 461 34.84 4.39 -2.52
N ARG A 462 33.71 4.56 -3.23
CA ARG A 462 32.68 5.54 -2.87
C ARG A 462 32.04 5.21 -1.53
N TRP A 463 31.60 3.97 -1.31
CA TRP A 463 31.00 3.53 -0.07
C TRP A 463 31.89 3.78 1.15
N TRP A 464 33.20 3.52 1.01
CA TRP A 464 34.17 3.82 2.05
C TRP A 464 34.30 5.34 2.32
N ALA A 465 34.21 6.18 1.28
CA ALA A 465 34.34 7.63 1.40
C ALA A 465 33.07 8.35 1.85
N THR A 466 31.90 7.92 1.37
CA THR A 466 30.61 8.61 1.52
C THR A 466 29.61 7.86 2.38
N GLY A 467 29.86 6.59 2.70
CA GLY A 467 28.94 5.70 3.41
C GLY A 467 27.83 5.12 2.52
N ALA A 468 27.81 5.39 1.21
CA ALA A 468 26.76 4.94 0.30
C ALA A 468 27.32 4.20 -0.92
N ARG A 469 26.65 3.10 -1.29
CA ARG A 469 26.96 2.35 -2.50
C ARG A 469 26.69 3.17 -3.76
N PHE A 470 25.54 3.83 -3.86
CA PHE A 470 25.11 4.58 -5.03
C PHE A 470 25.43 6.08 -4.91
N ASP A 471 25.70 6.71 -6.05
CA ASP A 471 25.79 8.16 -6.15
C ASP A 471 24.39 8.77 -6.35
N SER A 472 24.02 9.74 -5.52
CA SER A 472 22.68 10.34 -5.55
C SER A 472 22.41 11.08 -6.86
N VAL A 473 23.43 11.70 -7.47
CA VAL A 473 23.27 12.48 -8.70
C VAL A 473 23.12 11.57 -9.91
N ASP A 474 23.95 10.51 -10.00
CA ASP A 474 23.80 9.49 -11.04
C ASP A 474 22.44 8.80 -10.95
N TRP A 475 22.01 8.46 -9.73
CA TRP A 475 20.71 7.84 -9.51
C TRP A 475 19.54 8.76 -9.87
N ALA A 476 19.66 10.08 -9.63
CA ALA A 476 18.67 11.07 -10.08
C ALA A 476 18.56 11.10 -11.61
N ARG A 477 19.70 11.09 -12.33
CA ARG A 477 19.72 11.04 -13.81
C ARG A 477 19.05 9.78 -14.35
N GLN A 478 19.33 8.63 -13.75
CA GLN A 478 18.70 7.36 -14.14
C GLN A 478 17.19 7.37 -13.83
N CYS A 479 16.80 7.80 -12.63
CA CYS A 479 15.42 7.82 -12.17
C CYS A 479 14.54 8.77 -13.01
N ALA A 480 15.10 9.86 -13.55
CA ALA A 480 14.35 10.81 -14.35
C ALA A 480 13.69 10.18 -15.59
N TRP A 481 14.28 9.16 -16.22
CA TRP A 481 13.59 8.47 -17.32
C TRP A 481 12.32 7.75 -16.85
N TRP A 482 12.35 7.14 -15.67
CA TRP A 482 11.21 6.45 -15.07
C TRP A 482 10.07 7.42 -14.74
N THR A 483 10.39 8.68 -14.41
CA THR A 483 9.41 9.70 -14.02
C THR A 483 9.04 10.68 -15.13
N ARG A 484 9.45 10.44 -16.39
CA ARG A 484 9.33 11.38 -17.53
C ARG A 484 9.91 12.76 -17.23
N GLY A 485 11.10 12.79 -16.63
CA GLY A 485 11.82 14.00 -16.26
C GLY A 485 11.41 14.50 -14.89
N SER A 486 11.40 15.82 -14.73
CA SER A 486 11.04 16.46 -13.46
C SER A 486 9.55 16.76 -13.37
N LEU A 487 8.71 15.76 -13.68
CA LEU A 487 7.28 15.84 -13.42
C LEU A 487 7.03 15.92 -11.92
N THR A 488 6.06 16.75 -11.55
CA THR A 488 5.52 16.86 -10.20
C THR A 488 4.34 15.90 -10.00
N PHE A 489 3.96 15.65 -8.75
CA PHE A 489 2.78 14.81 -8.45
C PHE A 489 1.50 15.35 -9.08
N ARG A 490 1.33 16.68 -9.11
CA ARG A 490 0.21 17.33 -9.80
C ARG A 490 0.26 17.13 -11.30
N GLU A 491 1.40 17.39 -11.95
CA GLU A 491 1.53 17.24 -13.41
C GLU A 491 1.30 15.78 -13.86
N ALA A 492 1.76 14.79 -13.07
CA ALA A 492 1.51 13.38 -13.35
C ALA A 492 0.02 13.00 -13.21
N TYR A 493 -0.66 13.55 -12.19
CA TYR A 493 -2.10 13.36 -12.00
C TYR A 493 -2.92 14.02 -13.13
N GLU A 494 -2.55 15.22 -13.56
CA GLU A 494 -3.19 15.91 -14.70
C GLU A 494 -3.00 15.15 -16.01
N ARG A 495 -1.82 14.54 -16.22
CA ARG A 495 -1.52 13.76 -17.43
C ARG A 495 -2.30 12.45 -17.51
N THR A 496 -2.41 11.71 -16.41
CA THR A 496 -2.88 10.31 -16.44
C THR A 496 -4.18 10.06 -15.70
N GLY A 497 -4.61 10.98 -14.84
CA GLY A 497 -5.69 10.78 -13.88
C GLY A 497 -5.34 9.85 -12.70
N ARG A 498 -4.13 9.27 -12.68
CA ARG A 498 -3.70 8.35 -11.61
C ARG A 498 -3.10 9.11 -10.44
N ILE A 499 -3.48 8.69 -9.24
CA ILE A 499 -3.01 9.24 -7.97
C ILE A 499 -1.76 8.47 -7.56
N LEU A 500 -0.60 9.09 -7.73
CA LEU A 500 0.68 8.56 -7.24
C LEU A 500 0.89 8.91 -5.76
N ASN A 501 1.24 7.91 -4.96
CA ASN A 501 1.59 8.06 -3.56
C ASN A 501 2.98 7.46 -3.27
N VAL A 502 3.89 8.24 -2.72
CA VAL A 502 5.25 7.79 -2.37
C VAL A 502 5.53 8.04 -0.89
N SER A 503 5.89 7.00 -0.16
CA SER A 503 6.20 7.08 1.28
C SER A 503 7.63 7.57 1.51
N CYS A 504 7.79 8.67 2.26
CA CYS A 504 9.08 9.27 2.59
C CYS A 504 9.22 9.41 4.12
N VAL A 505 10.34 8.92 4.67
CA VAL A 505 10.63 9.04 6.12
C VAL A 505 11.66 10.16 6.31
N PRO A 506 11.43 11.15 7.16
CA PRO A 506 12.44 12.18 7.44
C PRO A 506 13.67 11.55 8.12
N ALA A 507 14.85 12.14 7.91
CA ALA A 507 16.08 11.65 8.55
C ALA A 507 16.05 11.82 10.08
N ASP A 508 15.32 12.83 10.55
CA ASP A 508 15.02 13.07 11.96
C ASP A 508 14.07 12.01 12.52
N GLN A 509 14.35 11.56 13.75
CA GLN A 509 13.64 10.43 14.36
C GLN A 509 12.24 10.82 14.87
N HIS A 510 12.03 12.06 15.29
CA HIS A 510 10.77 12.47 15.90
C HIS A 510 9.76 12.99 14.88
N SER A 511 10.24 13.29 13.66
CA SER A 511 9.39 13.76 12.56
C SER A 511 8.55 12.62 11.94
N PRO A 512 7.26 12.85 11.64
CA PRO A 512 6.36 11.83 11.11
C PRO A 512 6.69 11.48 9.66
N THR A 513 6.29 10.28 9.24
CA THR A 513 6.37 9.87 7.83
C THR A 513 5.41 10.67 6.98
N ILE A 514 5.87 11.15 5.82
CA ILE A 514 5.02 11.86 4.86
C ILE A 514 4.68 10.93 3.70
N LEU A 515 3.41 10.96 3.27
CA LEU A 515 2.97 10.36 2.02
C LEU A 515 2.87 11.46 0.97
N CYS A 516 3.84 11.51 0.05
CA CYS A 516 3.89 12.49 -1.03
C CYS A 516 2.89 12.11 -2.12
N ASN A 517 1.98 13.03 -2.47
CA ASN A 517 1.01 12.90 -3.55
C ASN A 517 0.54 14.28 -4.05
N TYR A 518 -0.44 14.31 -4.96
CA TYR A 518 -0.94 15.56 -5.53
C TYR A 518 -1.72 16.46 -4.54
N LEU A 519 -2.19 15.92 -3.41
CA LEU A 519 -2.88 16.70 -2.37
C LEU A 519 -1.89 17.25 -1.33
N THR A 520 -0.97 16.42 -0.86
CA THR A 520 -0.02 16.75 0.23
C THR A 520 1.23 17.45 -0.27
N SER A 521 1.65 17.17 -1.50
CA SER A 521 2.89 17.66 -2.10
C SER A 521 2.76 17.84 -3.63
N PRO A 522 1.81 18.67 -4.11
CA PRO A 522 1.49 18.82 -5.53
C PRO A 522 2.71 19.15 -6.38
N ASP A 523 3.56 20.05 -5.89
CA ASP A 523 4.71 20.60 -6.61
C ASP A 523 6.01 19.83 -6.34
N CYS A 524 5.98 18.76 -5.53
CA CYS A 524 7.15 17.93 -5.30
C CYS A 524 7.50 17.14 -6.56
N VAL A 525 8.78 17.13 -6.93
CA VAL A 525 9.30 16.41 -8.09
C VAL A 525 9.38 14.92 -7.78
N ILE A 526 8.79 14.09 -8.64
CA ILE A 526 8.58 12.66 -8.37
C ILE A 526 9.90 11.91 -8.19
N TRP A 527 10.90 12.12 -9.06
CA TRP A 527 12.18 11.40 -8.94
C TRP A 527 12.88 11.73 -7.62
N SER A 528 12.77 12.96 -7.11
CA SER A 528 13.36 13.31 -5.81
C SER A 528 12.68 12.57 -4.65
N ALA A 529 11.35 12.38 -4.73
CA ALA A 529 10.58 11.59 -3.77
C ALA A 529 10.90 10.08 -3.87
N VAL A 530 11.09 9.55 -5.08
CA VAL A 530 11.51 8.15 -5.28
C VAL A 530 12.91 7.92 -4.69
N LEU A 531 13.85 8.83 -4.92
CA LEU A 531 15.19 8.79 -4.34
C LEU A 531 15.14 8.83 -2.81
N ALA A 532 14.34 9.73 -2.23
CA ALA A 532 14.11 9.79 -0.78
C ALA A 532 13.54 8.47 -0.25
N SER A 533 12.53 7.94 -0.92
CA SER A 533 11.89 6.67 -0.57
C SER A 533 12.81 5.45 -0.70
N ALA A 534 13.89 5.53 -1.49
CA ALA A 534 14.87 4.46 -1.68
C ALA A 534 16.22 4.71 -0.95
N ALA A 535 16.30 5.77 -0.13
CA ALA A 535 17.52 6.16 0.59
C ALA A 535 17.77 5.27 1.83
N VAL A 536 18.08 3.99 1.59
CA VAL A 536 18.44 3.02 2.64
C VAL A 536 19.84 3.35 3.17
N PRO A 537 20.02 3.51 4.49
CA PRO A 537 21.34 3.73 5.08
C PRO A 537 22.37 2.67 4.62
N GLY A 538 23.51 3.12 4.09
CA GLY A 538 24.55 2.25 3.53
C GLY A 538 24.45 2.02 2.01
N ILE A 539 23.26 2.18 1.42
CA ILE A 539 23.05 2.00 -0.02
C ILE A 539 22.99 3.36 -0.72
N LEU A 540 22.15 4.27 -0.24
CA LEU A 540 22.01 5.62 -0.75
C LEU A 540 21.89 6.58 0.43
N ASN A 541 22.67 7.66 0.40
CA ASN A 541 22.65 8.66 1.47
C ASN A 541 21.31 9.41 1.50
N PRO A 542 20.88 9.93 2.67
CA PRO A 542 19.66 10.73 2.76
C PRO A 542 19.67 11.90 1.77
N VAL A 543 18.58 12.08 1.04
CA VAL A 543 18.46 13.11 -0.02
C VAL A 543 17.43 14.17 0.34
N VAL A 544 17.49 15.32 -0.34
CA VAL A 544 16.52 16.41 -0.18
C VAL A 544 15.40 16.26 -1.20
N LEU A 545 14.15 16.44 -0.77
CA LEU A 545 13.00 16.55 -1.69
C LEU A 545 13.06 17.88 -2.44
N LEU A 546 12.72 17.90 -3.72
CA LEU A 546 12.68 19.12 -4.54
C LEU A 546 11.24 19.49 -4.89
N MET A 547 10.94 20.79 -4.89
CA MET A 547 9.73 21.38 -5.42
C MET A 547 10.01 22.10 -6.74
N LYS A 548 9.06 22.04 -7.67
CA LYS A 548 9.10 22.81 -8.91
C LYS A 548 8.30 24.09 -8.74
N THR A 549 8.95 25.22 -8.96
CA THR A 549 8.31 26.54 -8.92
C THR A 549 7.46 26.78 -10.17
N ARG A 550 6.59 27.80 -10.14
CA ARG A 550 5.79 28.20 -11.31
C ARG A 550 6.64 28.62 -12.52
N SER A 551 7.87 29.10 -12.30
CA SER A 551 8.82 29.44 -13.37
C SER A 551 9.55 28.22 -13.94
N GLY A 552 9.31 27.01 -13.39
CA GLY A 552 9.96 25.77 -13.79
C GLY A 552 11.25 25.45 -13.03
N GLN A 553 11.79 26.36 -12.23
CA GLN A 553 13.02 26.13 -11.45
C GLN A 553 12.78 25.17 -10.28
N LEU A 554 13.79 24.37 -9.94
CA LEU A 554 13.75 23.48 -8.78
C LEU A 554 14.36 24.11 -7.53
N LEU A 555 13.64 24.02 -6.42
CA LEU A 555 14.08 24.46 -5.09
C LEU A 555 13.85 23.33 -4.07
N PRO A 556 14.53 23.32 -2.91
CA PRO A 556 14.23 22.37 -1.84
C PRO A 556 12.76 22.43 -1.38
N TYR A 557 12.06 21.30 -1.30
CA TYR A 557 10.63 21.16 -0.92
C TYR A 557 10.37 21.49 0.57
N SER A 558 11.42 21.55 1.39
CA SER A 558 11.36 21.83 2.83
C SER A 558 12.58 22.66 3.24
N PHE A 559 12.75 23.00 4.52
CA PHE A 559 13.90 23.75 5.09
C PHE A 559 15.29 23.10 4.88
N GLY A 560 15.48 22.23 3.88
CA GLY A 560 16.69 21.47 3.64
C GLY A 560 16.73 20.14 4.40
N HIS A 561 15.59 19.67 4.92
CA HIS A 561 15.56 18.36 5.58
C HIS A 561 15.88 17.26 4.58
N LYS A 562 16.74 16.34 5.02
CA LYS A 562 17.05 15.11 4.29
C LYS A 562 16.08 14.00 4.68
N TRP A 563 15.84 13.11 3.72
CA TRP A 563 14.84 12.04 3.78
C TRP A 563 15.51 10.69 3.54
N LYS A 564 14.92 9.64 4.13
CA LYS A 564 15.35 8.25 4.15
C LYS A 564 14.24 7.34 3.63
N ASP A 565 14.60 6.07 3.40
CA ASP A 565 13.71 5.05 2.86
C ASP A 565 12.41 4.88 3.67
N GLY A 566 11.27 4.87 2.96
CA GLY A 566 9.93 4.75 3.54
C GLY A 566 9.69 3.42 4.27
N SER A 567 10.29 2.33 3.78
CA SER A 567 10.12 0.97 4.31
C SER A 567 10.69 0.81 5.71
N LEU A 568 11.55 1.73 6.17
CA LEU A 568 12.09 1.73 7.53
C LEU A 568 11.01 1.91 8.61
N ARG A 569 9.87 2.51 8.26
CA ARG A 569 8.75 2.73 9.19
C ARG A 569 7.41 2.27 8.66
N THR A 570 7.14 2.47 7.37
CA THR A 570 5.83 2.17 6.78
C THR A 570 6.01 1.81 5.32
N ASP A 571 6.09 0.51 5.05
CA ASP A 571 6.15 -0.03 3.69
C ASP A 571 4.81 0.16 2.96
N ILE A 572 3.67 -0.05 3.65
CA ILE A 572 2.32 0.07 3.09
C ILE A 572 1.47 1.00 3.97
N PRO A 573 1.23 2.26 3.55
CA PRO A 573 0.59 3.27 4.38
C PRO A 573 -0.95 3.20 4.34
N ILE A 574 -1.55 2.07 4.72
CA ILE A 574 -3.01 1.82 4.62
C ILE A 574 -3.83 2.91 5.32
N LYS A 575 -3.45 3.29 6.55
CA LYS A 575 -4.15 4.33 7.33
C LYS A 575 -4.13 5.68 6.62
N ALA A 576 -2.99 6.08 6.05
CA ALA A 576 -2.88 7.35 5.33
C ALA A 576 -3.70 7.34 4.03
N LEU A 577 -3.73 6.22 3.30
CA LEU A 577 -4.56 6.06 2.10
C LEU A 577 -6.06 6.10 2.43
N ASN A 578 -6.45 5.51 3.55
CA ASN A 578 -7.83 5.59 4.04
C ASN A 578 -8.23 7.05 4.35
N LEU A 579 -7.39 7.77 5.11
CA LEU A 579 -7.66 9.15 5.50
C LEU A 579 -7.68 10.13 4.30
N GLN A 580 -6.76 9.97 3.34
CA GLN A 580 -6.61 10.92 2.23
C GLN A 580 -7.52 10.61 1.05
N PHE A 581 -7.80 9.33 0.78
CA PHE A 581 -8.49 8.91 -0.45
C PHE A 581 -9.66 7.95 -0.22
N ASN A 582 -10.07 7.71 1.03
CA ASN A 582 -11.11 6.75 1.39
C ASN A 582 -10.83 5.34 0.83
N VAL A 583 -9.57 4.91 0.84
CA VAL A 583 -9.17 3.57 0.43
C VAL A 583 -9.55 2.57 1.52
N ASN A 584 -10.32 1.56 1.16
CA ASN A 584 -10.71 0.46 2.04
C ASN A 584 -10.48 -0.92 1.40
N PHE A 585 -10.07 -0.95 0.12
CA PHE A 585 -9.67 -2.17 -0.56
C PHE A 585 -8.24 -2.00 -1.10
N THR A 586 -7.31 -2.78 -0.59
CA THR A 586 -5.89 -2.67 -0.97
C THR A 586 -5.40 -3.93 -1.68
N ILE A 587 -4.84 -3.77 -2.87
CA ILE A 587 -4.11 -4.80 -3.60
C ILE A 587 -2.63 -4.58 -3.30
N VAL A 588 -2.05 -5.42 -2.45
CA VAL A 588 -0.64 -5.32 -2.05
C VAL A 588 0.18 -6.28 -2.88
N SER A 589 1.17 -5.79 -3.61
CA SER A 589 2.23 -6.61 -4.19
C SER A 589 3.41 -6.57 -3.23
N GLN A 590 3.65 -7.68 -2.51
CA GLN A 590 4.66 -7.75 -1.46
C GLN A 590 5.82 -8.63 -1.91
N VAL A 591 7.01 -8.03 -2.00
CA VAL A 591 8.22 -8.66 -2.53
C VAL A 591 9.42 -8.53 -1.59
N ASN A 592 9.26 -7.95 -0.40
CA ASN A 592 10.38 -7.80 0.52
C ASN A 592 10.95 -9.19 0.90
N PRO A 593 12.27 -9.39 0.73
CA PRO A 593 12.89 -10.69 0.93
C PRO A 593 12.80 -11.17 2.39
N HIS A 594 12.82 -10.23 3.35
CA HIS A 594 12.79 -10.55 4.78
C HIS A 594 11.43 -11.09 5.25
N ILE A 595 10.33 -10.78 4.55
CA ILE A 595 8.98 -11.24 4.92
C ILE A 595 8.62 -12.56 4.25
N ASN A 596 9.19 -12.83 3.08
CA ASN A 596 8.86 -14.01 2.26
C ASN A 596 9.00 -15.33 3.06
N LEU A 597 9.93 -15.37 4.01
CA LEU A 597 10.13 -16.52 4.90
C LEU A 597 8.98 -16.71 5.91
N PHE A 598 8.36 -15.63 6.38
CA PHE A 598 7.34 -15.64 7.44
C PHE A 598 5.90 -15.67 6.91
N PHE A 599 5.68 -15.44 5.61
CA PHE A 599 4.34 -15.42 5.05
C PHE A 599 3.78 -16.84 4.89
N PHE A 600 2.81 -17.21 5.73
CA PHE A 600 2.09 -18.50 5.69
C PHE A 600 0.58 -18.29 5.72
N SER A 601 -0.10 -18.63 4.62
CA SER A 601 -1.56 -18.67 4.57
C SER A 601 -2.07 -20.04 5.03
N SER A 602 -2.37 -20.13 6.32
CA SER A 602 -2.88 -21.34 6.98
C SER A 602 -4.14 -21.94 6.36
N ARG A 603 -5.04 -21.09 5.83
CA ARG A 603 -6.33 -21.47 5.24
C ARG A 603 -6.42 -21.19 3.74
N GLY A 604 -5.26 -21.11 3.07
CA GLY A 604 -5.18 -20.70 1.67
C GLY A 604 -5.25 -19.17 1.52
N SER A 605 -5.07 -18.71 0.30
CA SER A 605 -5.19 -17.30 -0.08
C SER A 605 -6.13 -17.19 -1.26
N VAL A 606 -6.59 -15.97 -1.57
CA VAL A 606 -7.42 -15.68 -2.76
C VAL A 606 -6.85 -16.38 -4.01
N GLY A 607 -7.67 -17.25 -4.64
CA GLY A 607 -7.35 -18.06 -5.82
C GLY A 607 -6.34 -19.20 -5.61
N GLN A 608 -6.00 -19.52 -4.36
CA GLN A 608 -5.07 -20.59 -4.01
C GLN A 608 -5.64 -21.41 -2.85
N PRO A 609 -6.49 -22.41 -3.14
CA PRO A 609 -7.04 -23.29 -2.13
C PRO A 609 -5.98 -24.16 -1.47
N VAL A 610 -6.32 -24.62 -0.27
CA VAL A 610 -5.42 -25.45 0.55
C VAL A 610 -5.19 -26.79 -0.15
N THR A 611 -3.95 -27.26 -0.15
CA THR A 611 -3.56 -28.53 -0.79
C THR A 611 -4.07 -29.76 -0.04
N HIS A 612 -4.25 -29.62 1.28
CA HIS A 612 -4.72 -30.66 2.18
C HIS A 612 -6.20 -30.99 1.96
N ARG A 613 -6.58 -32.27 2.12
CA ARG A 613 -7.95 -32.83 1.98
C ARG A 613 -8.82 -32.14 0.91
N ARG A 614 -8.31 -32.05 -0.34
CA ARG A 614 -9.03 -31.48 -1.51
C ARG A 614 -9.57 -30.06 -1.23
N GLY A 615 -8.70 -29.12 -0.85
CA GLY A 615 -9.12 -27.74 -0.57
C GLY A 615 -9.53 -27.50 0.89
N ARG A 616 -9.81 -28.55 1.66
CA ARG A 616 -10.42 -28.44 2.98
C ARG A 616 -9.40 -28.61 4.13
N GLY A 617 -9.45 -27.71 5.09
CA GLY A 617 -8.64 -27.74 6.31
C GLY A 617 -7.41 -26.84 6.27
N TRP A 618 -6.42 -27.17 7.09
CA TRP A 618 -5.23 -26.37 7.32
C TRP A 618 -4.07 -26.80 6.41
N ARG A 619 -3.31 -25.83 5.90
CA ARG A 619 -2.16 -26.10 5.02
C ARG A 619 -1.09 -26.90 5.75
N GLY A 620 -0.71 -28.06 5.21
CA GLY A 620 0.23 -28.97 5.87
C GLY A 620 -0.35 -29.68 7.11
N GLY A 621 -1.66 -29.67 7.29
CA GLY A 621 -2.34 -30.24 8.46
C GLY A 621 -2.40 -29.27 9.64
N TYR A 622 -3.22 -29.62 10.64
CA TYR A 622 -3.45 -28.80 11.83
C TYR A 622 -2.15 -28.59 12.62
N LEU A 623 -1.43 -29.67 12.97
CA LEU A 623 -0.18 -29.59 13.74
C LEU A 623 0.91 -28.77 13.04
N GLY A 624 1.12 -29.00 11.74
CA GLY A 624 2.11 -28.24 10.97
C GLY A 624 1.77 -26.75 10.90
N THR A 625 0.48 -26.43 10.74
CA THR A 625 0.02 -25.04 10.80
C THR A 625 0.17 -24.42 12.19
N VAL A 626 -0.22 -25.14 13.25
CA VAL A 626 -0.10 -24.66 14.63
C VAL A 626 1.35 -24.33 14.96
N LEU A 627 2.29 -25.20 14.61
CA LEU A 627 3.72 -24.96 14.83
C LEU A 627 4.22 -23.70 14.09
N VAL A 628 3.82 -23.53 12.82
CA VAL A 628 4.20 -22.34 12.05
C VAL A 628 3.58 -21.05 12.62
N GLN A 629 2.32 -21.10 13.07
CA GLN A 629 1.66 -19.93 13.66
C GLN A 629 2.22 -19.59 15.03
N PHE A 630 2.42 -20.59 15.89
CA PHE A 630 3.02 -20.43 17.21
C PHE A 630 4.40 -19.81 17.12
N THR A 631 5.30 -20.39 16.30
CA THR A 631 6.65 -19.84 16.08
C THR A 631 6.62 -18.43 15.51
N LYS A 632 5.68 -18.13 14.58
CA LYS A 632 5.53 -16.78 14.03
C LYS A 632 5.12 -15.77 15.09
N LEU A 633 4.10 -16.08 15.90
CA LEU A 633 3.63 -15.21 16.99
C LEU A 633 4.73 -14.95 18.01
N ASP A 634 5.45 -16.02 18.41
CA ASP A 634 6.57 -15.90 19.34
C ASP A 634 7.73 -15.06 18.78
N LEU A 635 8.10 -15.25 17.51
CA LEU A 635 9.11 -14.41 16.86
C LEU A 635 8.69 -12.94 16.87
N THR A 636 7.44 -12.63 16.52
CA THR A 636 6.91 -11.26 16.57
C THR A 636 6.93 -10.71 18.00
N LYS A 637 6.52 -11.49 19.00
CA LYS A 637 6.58 -11.12 20.42
C LYS A 637 8.00 -10.75 20.84
N TRP A 638 8.98 -11.61 20.58
CA TRP A 638 10.37 -11.36 20.98
C TRP A 638 11.03 -10.22 20.20
N LEU A 639 10.66 -9.98 18.94
CA LEU A 639 11.05 -8.78 18.19
C LEU A 639 10.44 -7.50 18.79
N ARG A 640 9.20 -7.55 19.27
CA ARG A 640 8.57 -6.43 20.01
C ARG A 640 9.27 -6.18 21.33
N VAL A 641 9.57 -7.23 22.12
CA VAL A 641 10.35 -7.11 23.36
C VAL A 641 11.71 -6.45 23.10
N LEU A 642 12.41 -6.91 22.06
CA LEU A 642 13.70 -6.38 21.67
C LEU A 642 13.65 -4.88 21.32
N ARG A 643 12.55 -4.44 20.70
CA ARG A 643 12.27 -3.03 20.42
C ARG A 643 11.90 -2.25 21.68
N SER A 644 10.91 -2.71 22.45
CA SER A 644 10.36 -2.00 23.61
C SER A 644 11.40 -1.80 24.71
N LEU A 645 12.34 -2.72 24.85
CA LEU A 645 13.46 -2.62 25.79
C LEU A 645 14.70 -1.92 25.19
N GLU A 646 14.60 -1.37 23.97
CA GLU A 646 15.69 -0.72 23.22
C GLU A 646 17.01 -1.51 23.20
N LEU A 647 16.91 -2.84 23.16
CA LEU A 647 18.07 -3.72 23.31
C LEU A 647 18.95 -3.73 22.05
N LEU A 648 18.35 -3.52 20.88
CA LEU A 648 19.11 -3.47 19.64
C LEU A 648 20.11 -2.30 19.66
N PRO A 649 21.36 -2.53 19.18
CA PRO A 649 22.17 -1.40 18.74
C PRO A 649 21.41 -0.67 17.63
N ARG A 650 21.55 0.66 17.55
CA ARG A 650 21.04 1.48 16.46
C ARG A 650 22.16 1.71 15.43
N PRO A 651 22.58 0.71 14.61
CA PRO A 651 23.60 0.95 13.59
C PRO A 651 23.09 2.03 12.63
N LEU A 652 23.95 3.00 12.33
CA LEU A 652 23.64 4.20 11.55
C LEU A 652 22.54 5.08 12.18
N GLY A 653 22.31 4.95 13.49
CA GLY A 653 21.32 5.74 14.22
C GLY A 653 19.88 5.42 13.81
N GLN A 654 19.61 4.22 13.31
CA GLN A 654 18.30 3.82 12.82
C GLN A 654 17.77 2.61 13.60
N ASP A 655 16.47 2.61 13.89
CA ASP A 655 15.76 1.47 14.50
C ASP A 655 15.32 0.50 13.41
N TRP A 656 16.09 -0.58 13.24
CA TRP A 656 15.82 -1.62 12.24
C TRP A 656 14.70 -2.58 12.67
N SER A 657 14.29 -2.56 13.94
CA SER A 657 13.20 -3.42 14.44
C SER A 657 11.86 -3.14 13.75
N LEU A 658 11.61 -1.88 13.38
CA LEU A 658 10.40 -1.46 12.65
C LEU A 658 10.28 -2.14 11.29
N LEU A 659 11.38 -2.52 10.64
CA LEU A 659 11.34 -3.26 9.38
C LEU A 659 10.72 -4.65 9.51
N TRP A 660 10.62 -5.22 10.71
CA TRP A 660 10.07 -6.57 10.91
C TRP A 660 8.66 -6.55 11.50
N LEU A 661 8.30 -5.45 12.16
CA LEU A 661 7.06 -5.31 12.94
C LEU A 661 5.92 -4.62 12.18
N GLN A 662 6.13 -4.26 10.92
CA GLN A 662 5.12 -3.62 10.08
C GLN A 662 4.05 -4.60 9.57
N ASP A 663 2.88 -4.06 9.27
CA ASP A 663 1.85 -4.78 8.53
C ASP A 663 2.18 -4.79 7.04
N PHE A 664 2.30 -6.00 6.48
CA PHE A 664 2.75 -6.21 5.11
C PHE A 664 1.67 -6.75 4.17
N GLY A 665 0.46 -6.96 4.69
CA GLY A 665 -0.67 -7.48 3.96
C GLY A 665 -1.73 -6.41 3.72
N GLY A 666 -2.58 -6.67 2.72
CA GLY A 666 -3.81 -5.94 2.48
C GLY A 666 -4.95 -6.91 2.18
N THR A 667 -6.13 -6.39 1.80
CA THR A 667 -7.30 -7.21 1.41
C THR A 667 -6.93 -8.31 0.42
N VAL A 668 -6.13 -7.96 -0.59
CA VAL A 668 -5.55 -8.90 -1.54
C VAL A 668 -4.03 -8.75 -1.50
N THR A 669 -3.30 -9.77 -1.07
CA THR A 669 -1.83 -9.73 -1.06
C THR A 669 -1.24 -10.68 -2.10
N VAL A 670 -0.58 -10.14 -3.11
CA VAL A 670 0.14 -10.81 -4.20
C VAL A 670 1.58 -11.07 -3.76
N TRP A 671 2.00 -12.34 -3.85
CA TRP A 671 3.33 -12.79 -3.48
C TRP A 671 4.00 -13.49 -4.67
N PRO A 672 4.81 -12.75 -5.45
CA PRO A 672 5.60 -13.33 -6.53
C PRO A 672 6.56 -14.41 -6.05
N ARG A 673 6.66 -15.50 -6.82
CA ARG A 673 7.58 -16.60 -6.49
C ARG A 673 9.01 -16.21 -6.88
N CYS A 674 9.83 -16.02 -5.86
CA CYS A 674 11.23 -15.67 -6.03
C CYS A 674 12.11 -16.92 -6.14
N LEU A 675 13.23 -16.84 -6.88
CA LEU A 675 14.25 -17.90 -6.86
C LEU A 675 15.33 -17.60 -5.82
N LEU A 676 15.97 -18.64 -5.29
CA LEU A 676 17.11 -18.49 -4.38
C LEU A 676 18.26 -17.69 -5.01
N SER A 677 18.48 -17.82 -6.32
CA SER A 677 19.49 -17.05 -7.05
C SER A 677 19.16 -15.56 -7.16
N ASP A 678 17.93 -15.13 -6.87
CA ASP A 678 17.56 -13.72 -6.81
C ASP A 678 18.01 -13.07 -5.50
N PHE A 679 18.11 -13.84 -4.40
CA PHE A 679 18.65 -13.32 -3.14
C PHE A 679 20.13 -12.97 -3.26
N ALA A 680 20.92 -13.82 -3.92
CA ALA A 680 22.33 -13.52 -4.21
C ALA A 680 22.51 -12.33 -5.18
N ARG A 681 21.49 -12.07 -6.02
CA ARG A 681 21.45 -11.01 -7.04
C ARG A 681 20.50 -9.87 -6.68
N ILE A 682 20.36 -9.60 -5.37
CA ILE A 682 19.45 -8.58 -4.83
C ILE A 682 19.89 -7.15 -5.16
N LEU A 683 21.19 -6.96 -5.40
CA LEU A 683 21.77 -5.67 -5.81
C LEU A 683 22.58 -5.86 -7.10
N SER A 684 21.98 -6.52 -8.08
CA SER A 684 22.49 -6.63 -9.45
C SER A 684 21.37 -6.40 -10.46
N ASP A 685 21.68 -5.74 -11.55
CA ASP A 685 20.72 -5.46 -12.62
C ASP A 685 20.26 -6.77 -13.30
N PRO A 686 18.97 -6.88 -13.70
CA PRO A 686 18.48 -8.04 -14.41
C PRO A 686 18.84 -7.98 -15.90
N ASP A 687 19.26 -9.11 -16.47
CA ASP A 687 19.27 -9.28 -17.93
C ASP A 687 17.82 -9.41 -18.47
N PRO A 688 17.58 -9.21 -19.79
CA PRO A 688 16.24 -9.33 -20.37
C PRO A 688 15.56 -10.69 -20.11
N ALA A 689 16.32 -11.79 -20.04
CA ALA A 689 15.77 -13.11 -19.76
C ALA A 689 15.30 -13.27 -18.30
N ARG A 690 16.07 -12.71 -17.36
CA ARG A 690 15.75 -12.65 -15.94
C ARG A 690 14.53 -11.76 -15.72
N LEU A 691 14.47 -10.60 -16.39
CA LEU A 691 13.32 -9.73 -16.31
C LEU A 691 12.07 -10.39 -16.90
N ALA A 692 12.17 -11.07 -18.05
CA ALA A 692 11.07 -11.82 -18.63
C ALA A 692 10.47 -12.83 -17.65
N ARG A 693 11.33 -13.59 -16.95
CA ARG A 693 10.91 -14.50 -15.88
C ARG A 693 10.23 -13.76 -14.72
N MET A 694 10.79 -12.65 -14.27
CA MET A 694 10.24 -11.88 -13.15
C MET A 694 8.86 -11.31 -13.48
N ILE A 695 8.67 -10.79 -14.70
CA ILE A 695 7.37 -10.35 -15.21
C ILE A 695 6.39 -11.53 -15.25
N HIS A 696 6.80 -12.67 -15.82
CA HIS A 696 5.95 -13.87 -15.87
C HIS A 696 5.51 -14.32 -14.47
N GLU A 697 6.44 -14.47 -13.52
CA GLU A 697 6.11 -14.89 -12.15
C GLU A 697 5.24 -13.88 -11.40
N GLY A 698 5.39 -12.58 -11.68
CA GLY A 698 4.49 -11.54 -11.20
C GLY A 698 3.06 -11.72 -11.73
N GLN A 699 2.91 -11.94 -13.05
CA GLN A 699 1.60 -12.21 -13.67
C GLN A 699 0.95 -13.48 -13.11
N GLN A 700 1.69 -14.59 -13.04
CA GLN A 700 1.21 -15.87 -12.49
C GLN A 700 0.73 -15.77 -11.04
N SER A 701 1.30 -14.83 -10.27
CA SER A 701 0.94 -14.63 -8.87
C SER A 701 -0.28 -13.72 -8.70
N ALA A 702 -0.52 -12.85 -9.69
CA ALA A 702 -1.67 -11.95 -9.78
C ALA A 702 -2.92 -12.64 -10.36
N PHE A 703 -2.78 -13.48 -11.39
CA PHE A 703 -3.90 -14.15 -12.08
C PHE A 703 -4.95 -14.78 -11.15
N PRO A 704 -4.58 -15.55 -10.10
CA PRO A 704 -5.59 -16.14 -9.21
C PRO A 704 -6.44 -15.13 -8.44
N LYS A 705 -5.97 -13.89 -8.31
CA LYS A 705 -6.63 -12.82 -7.55
C LYS A 705 -7.47 -11.90 -8.42
N LEU A 706 -7.26 -11.93 -9.74
CA LEU A 706 -7.90 -10.99 -10.66
C LEU A 706 -9.41 -11.06 -10.62
N ARG A 707 -10.03 -12.25 -10.46
CA ARG A 707 -11.49 -12.34 -10.35
C ARG A 707 -12.06 -11.57 -9.14
N PHE A 708 -11.39 -11.62 -8.00
CA PHE A 708 -11.82 -10.89 -6.82
C PHE A 708 -11.65 -9.37 -7.02
N VAL A 709 -10.49 -8.96 -7.55
CA VAL A 709 -10.21 -7.56 -7.90
C VAL A 709 -11.22 -7.03 -8.94
N ALA A 710 -11.53 -7.81 -9.96
CA ALA A 710 -12.49 -7.47 -11.02
C ALA A 710 -13.89 -7.22 -10.45
N ASN A 711 -14.35 -8.09 -9.54
CA ASN A 711 -15.65 -7.95 -8.89
C ASN A 711 -15.76 -6.63 -8.12
N ARG A 712 -14.70 -6.24 -7.41
CA ARG A 712 -14.59 -4.97 -6.68
C ARG A 712 -14.59 -3.76 -7.63
N LEU A 713 -13.69 -3.78 -8.62
CA LEU A 713 -13.49 -2.65 -9.53
C LEU A 713 -14.66 -2.41 -10.48
N ARG A 714 -15.40 -3.45 -10.89
CA ARG A 714 -16.60 -3.30 -11.73
C ARG A 714 -17.64 -2.39 -11.06
N VAL A 715 -17.88 -2.60 -9.76
CA VAL A 715 -18.81 -1.77 -8.98
C VAL A 715 -18.24 -0.37 -8.76
N GLU A 716 -16.97 -0.27 -8.33
CA GLU A 716 -16.30 1.02 -8.08
C GLU A 716 -16.31 1.93 -9.32
N ARG A 717 -15.99 1.38 -10.50
CA ARG A 717 -15.93 2.14 -11.76
C ARG A 717 -17.30 2.62 -12.23
N LEU A 718 -18.36 1.83 -12.03
CA LEU A 718 -19.73 2.27 -12.34
C LEU A 718 -20.21 3.38 -11.41
N VAL A 719 -19.89 3.28 -10.11
CA VAL A 719 -20.19 4.34 -9.14
C VAL A 719 -19.44 5.62 -9.51
N GLU A 720 -18.16 5.52 -9.85
CA GLU A 720 -17.35 6.67 -10.25
C GLU A 720 -17.81 7.26 -11.59
N ARG A 721 -18.23 6.44 -12.56
CA ARG A 721 -18.90 6.90 -13.80
C ARG A 721 -20.14 7.72 -13.48
N GLY A 722 -21.02 7.19 -12.61
CA GLY A 722 -22.21 7.90 -12.14
C GLY A 722 -21.90 9.24 -11.47
N ARG A 723 -20.78 9.36 -10.75
CA ARG A 723 -20.32 10.64 -10.17
C ARG A 723 -19.82 11.62 -11.23
N ARG A 724 -19.03 11.15 -12.20
CA ARG A 724 -18.44 12.00 -13.25
C ARG A 724 -19.51 12.59 -14.15
N GLU A 725 -20.47 11.78 -14.60
CA GLU A 725 -21.56 12.23 -15.49
C GLU A 725 -22.52 13.24 -14.83
N ASN A 726 -22.68 13.19 -13.50
CA ASN A 726 -23.62 14.03 -12.76
C ASN A 726 -22.96 15.19 -11.98
N ARG A 727 -21.71 15.54 -12.29
CA ARG A 727 -21.02 16.69 -11.68
C ARG A 727 -21.59 18.00 -12.23
N ARG A 728 -22.11 18.89 -11.36
CA ARG A 728 -22.60 20.23 -11.76
C ARG A 728 -21.49 21.03 -12.46
N GLY A 729 -21.68 21.41 -13.72
CA GLY A 729 -21.02 22.54 -14.38
C GLY A 729 -19.52 22.37 -14.66
N GLY A 730 -19.20 21.77 -15.81
CA GLY A 730 -17.91 21.85 -16.48
C GLY A 730 -18.14 21.77 -18.00
N GLY A 731 -18.76 22.80 -18.57
CA GLY A 731 -18.89 22.94 -20.01
C GLY A 731 -17.53 23.25 -20.63
N LEU A 732 -16.86 22.23 -21.15
CA LEU A 732 -16.04 22.38 -22.35
C LEU A 732 -16.95 21.95 -23.50
N GLY A 733 -17.32 22.90 -24.34
CA GLY A 733 -18.18 22.66 -25.50
C GLY A 733 -17.53 21.65 -26.43
N ASP A 734 -18.30 20.64 -26.79
CA ASP A 734 -18.15 19.88 -28.02
C ASP A 734 -18.36 20.85 -29.19
N GLY A 735 -17.29 21.58 -29.54
CA GLY A 735 -17.20 22.38 -30.74
C GLY A 735 -16.72 21.49 -31.87
N GLY A 736 -17.67 20.95 -32.65
CA GLY A 736 -17.39 20.19 -33.85
C GLY A 736 -16.38 20.91 -34.75
N VAL A 737 -15.30 20.22 -35.07
CA VAL A 737 -14.28 20.66 -36.03
C VAL A 737 -14.88 20.57 -37.43
N GLY A 738 -15.48 21.68 -37.86
CA GLY A 738 -15.87 21.96 -39.24
C GLY A 738 -14.76 22.76 -39.95
N SER A 739 -14.20 22.17 -40.99
CA SER A 739 -13.26 22.72 -41.96
C SER A 739 -13.58 24.15 -42.45
N SER A 740 -12.62 25.07 -42.39
CA SER A 740 -12.24 25.99 -43.49
C SER A 740 -11.18 27.00 -43.01
N GLY A 741 -10.23 27.31 -43.89
CA GLY A 741 -8.96 27.97 -43.58
C GLY A 741 -8.99 29.50 -43.51
N GLY A 742 -7.84 30.08 -43.16
CA GLY A 742 -7.60 31.52 -43.18
C GLY A 742 -6.44 31.93 -42.28
N ALA A 743 -5.35 32.37 -42.90
CA ALA A 743 -4.06 32.71 -42.28
C ALA A 743 -4.08 33.97 -41.39
N GLY A 744 -3.11 34.06 -40.46
CA GLY A 744 -2.58 35.36 -40.00
C GLY A 744 -2.27 35.51 -38.49
N GLY A 745 -1.01 35.28 -38.12
CA GLY A 745 -0.17 36.11 -37.23
C GLY A 745 -0.63 36.54 -35.82
N GLY A 746 0.23 36.27 -34.82
CA GLY A 746 0.53 37.26 -33.77
C GLY A 746 0.19 36.90 -32.32
N ALA A 747 1.27 36.62 -31.56
CA ALA A 747 1.46 36.62 -30.11
C ALA A 747 0.41 37.25 -29.17
N GLY A 748 0.17 36.61 -28.02
CA GLY A 748 -0.37 37.24 -26.82
C GLY A 748 -1.13 36.27 -25.91
N GLY A 749 -0.72 36.16 -24.63
CA GLY A 749 -1.19 35.14 -23.69
C GLY A 749 -2.63 35.31 -23.20
N GLY A 750 -3.17 34.25 -22.58
CA GLY A 750 -4.51 34.27 -21.98
C GLY A 750 -4.94 32.92 -21.40
N GLN A 751 -4.76 32.79 -20.07
CA GLN A 751 -5.69 32.19 -19.10
C GLN A 751 -6.24 30.77 -19.34
N ALA A 752 -5.83 29.85 -18.47
CA ALA A 752 -6.64 28.71 -18.05
C ALA A 752 -6.65 28.66 -16.52
N GLU A 753 -7.65 29.29 -15.91
CA GLU A 753 -8.01 29.16 -14.50
C GLU A 753 -9.35 28.42 -14.44
N ALA A 754 -9.37 27.18 -13.94
CA ALA A 754 -10.62 26.48 -13.66
C ALA A 754 -10.45 25.39 -12.58
N VAL A 755 -10.79 25.81 -11.35
CA VAL A 755 -11.53 25.07 -10.33
C VAL A 755 -10.77 24.05 -9.48
N ALA A 756 -10.03 24.61 -8.52
CA ALA A 756 -9.90 24.06 -7.17
C ALA A 756 -11.26 24.09 -6.45
N GLY A 757 -11.76 22.93 -6.05
CA GLY A 757 -12.96 22.79 -5.23
C GLY A 757 -12.62 22.86 -3.74
N GLN A 758 -12.90 24.03 -3.17
CA GLN A 758 -12.79 24.45 -1.78
C GLN A 758 -13.03 23.35 -0.72
N ALA A 759 -12.03 23.18 0.15
CA ALA A 759 -12.21 22.74 1.53
C ALA A 759 -12.61 23.98 2.35
N ALA A 760 -13.83 24.01 2.87
CA ALA A 760 -14.26 25.00 3.84
C ALA A 760 -13.81 24.56 5.25
N GLY A 761 -13.10 25.47 5.94
CA GLY A 761 -12.69 25.36 7.33
C GLY A 761 -13.86 25.51 8.32
N PRO A 762 -13.61 25.30 9.63
CA PRO A 762 -14.62 24.82 10.58
C PRO A 762 -15.31 25.95 11.36
N GLY A 763 -16.50 25.64 11.90
CA GLY A 763 -16.99 26.23 13.14
C GLY A 763 -18.15 27.22 13.03
N THR A 764 -19.37 26.71 13.17
CA THR A 764 -20.33 27.00 14.26
C THR A 764 -21.69 26.38 13.90
N GLY A 765 -22.25 25.54 14.78
CA GLY A 765 -23.66 25.11 14.68
C GLY A 765 -23.88 23.61 14.51
N GLN A 766 -24.38 22.99 15.59
CA GLN A 766 -25.10 21.71 15.69
C GLN A 766 -24.39 20.42 15.19
N ARG A 767 -23.93 19.63 16.18
CA ARG A 767 -23.58 18.21 16.05
C ARG A 767 -24.64 17.45 15.23
N ARG A 768 -24.25 16.90 14.06
CA ARG A 768 -24.97 15.80 13.41
C ARG A 768 -24.41 14.47 13.93
N PRO A 769 -25.26 13.49 14.30
CA PRO A 769 -24.80 12.21 14.78
C PRO A 769 -24.07 11.46 13.64
N SER A 770 -22.94 10.83 13.98
CA SER A 770 -22.26 9.89 13.11
C SER A 770 -23.23 8.77 12.72
N PHE A 771 -23.40 8.55 11.41
CA PHE A 771 -24.18 7.42 10.88
C PHE A 771 -23.32 6.15 10.92
N GLU A 772 -22.78 5.83 12.10
CA GLU A 772 -22.28 4.49 12.43
C GLU A 772 -23.44 3.73 13.08
N SER A 773 -24.45 3.40 12.28
CA SER A 773 -25.27 2.23 12.57
C SER A 773 -25.17 1.32 11.35
N ILE A 774 -24.66 0.12 11.58
CA ILE A 774 -24.95 -1.02 10.73
C ILE A 774 -26.48 -1.05 10.69
N LEU A 775 -27.10 -0.67 9.57
CA LEU A 775 -28.53 -0.90 9.38
C LEU A 775 -28.71 -2.41 9.57
N SER A 776 -29.25 -2.77 10.73
CA SER A 776 -29.64 -4.13 11.03
C SER A 776 -30.62 -4.61 9.96
N GLU A 777 -30.77 -5.92 9.78
CA GLU A 777 -31.85 -6.46 8.96
C GLU A 777 -33.21 -5.87 9.39
N ASP A 778 -33.38 -5.63 10.70
CA ASP A 778 -34.57 -5.01 11.27
C ASP A 778 -34.70 -3.54 10.92
N ASP A 779 -33.60 -2.80 10.75
CA ASP A 779 -33.68 -1.40 10.31
C ASP A 779 -34.01 -1.30 8.84
N LEU A 780 -33.48 -2.20 8.00
CA LEU A 780 -33.85 -2.23 6.58
C LEU A 780 -35.32 -2.64 6.42
N ARG A 781 -35.76 -3.65 7.19
CA ARG A 781 -37.16 -4.07 7.25
C ARG A 781 -38.05 -2.96 7.80
N SER A 782 -37.63 -2.25 8.85
CA SER A 782 -38.42 -1.17 9.43
C SER A 782 -38.49 0.02 8.49
N LEU A 783 -37.42 0.36 7.77
CA LEU A 783 -37.43 1.41 6.75
C LEU A 783 -38.35 1.06 5.59
N LEU A 784 -38.28 -0.17 5.07
CA LEU A 784 -39.16 -0.63 3.98
C LEU A 784 -40.62 -0.76 4.45
N LYS A 785 -40.86 -1.29 5.66
CA LYS A 785 -42.21 -1.43 6.23
C LYS A 785 -42.81 -0.08 6.63
N LYS A 786 -42.03 0.83 7.20
CA LYS A 786 -42.45 2.19 7.56
C LYS A 786 -42.81 2.99 6.32
N ARG A 787 -42.03 2.89 5.23
CA ARG A 787 -42.43 3.48 3.94
C ARG A 787 -43.69 2.86 3.35
N ARG A 788 -43.91 1.56 3.53
CA ARG A 788 -45.15 0.88 3.10
C ARG A 788 -46.37 1.31 3.94
N VAL A 789 -46.20 1.52 5.25
CA VAL A 789 -47.27 1.95 6.17
C VAL A 789 -47.60 3.43 6.02
N GLU A 790 -46.60 4.31 5.89
CA GLU A 790 -46.80 5.75 5.67
C GLU A 790 -47.53 6.06 4.34
N ARG A 791 -47.55 5.11 3.40
CA ARG A 791 -48.21 5.24 2.09
C ARG A 791 -49.58 4.52 2.00
N GLY A 792 -49.91 3.63 2.93
CA GLY A 792 -51.16 2.85 2.92
C GLY A 792 -52.29 3.43 3.77
N GLY A 793 -52.13 4.64 4.31
CA GLY A 793 -52.99 5.19 5.36
C GLY A 793 -54.18 6.04 4.92
N ILE A 794 -54.93 5.67 3.88
CA ILE A 794 -56.33 6.12 3.65
C ILE A 794 -57.06 4.99 2.88
N GLY A 795 -57.76 4.11 3.58
CA GLY A 795 -58.61 3.09 2.97
C GLY A 795 -58.97 1.95 3.93
N SER A 796 -60.22 1.98 4.41
CA SER A 796 -60.99 0.86 4.98
C SER A 796 -60.59 -0.49 4.37
N GLY A 797 -60.26 -1.53 5.13
CA GLY A 797 -61.12 -2.17 6.12
C GLY A 797 -61.70 -3.43 5.49
N GLU A 798 -60.95 -4.53 5.49
CA GLU A 798 -61.47 -5.88 5.27
C GLU A 798 -60.50 -6.93 5.84
N THR A 799 -61.07 -7.75 6.70
CA THR A 799 -60.53 -8.92 7.41
C THR A 799 -60.40 -10.11 6.46
N GLU A 800 -59.23 -10.74 6.41
CA GLU A 800 -59.10 -12.14 5.97
C GLU A 800 -58.26 -12.92 6.98
N SER A 801 -58.92 -13.91 7.57
CA SER A 801 -58.39 -14.99 8.39
C SER A 801 -58.27 -16.24 7.52
N GLU A 802 -57.08 -16.82 7.37
CA GLU A 802 -56.91 -18.21 6.96
C GLU A 802 -55.69 -18.82 7.66
N ASP A 803 -56.03 -19.63 8.66
CA ASP A 803 -55.63 -21.02 8.88
C ASP A 803 -54.16 -21.46 8.96
N GLU A 804 -53.93 -22.07 10.12
CA GLU A 804 -52.82 -22.90 10.56
C GLU A 804 -52.56 -24.08 9.62
N THR A 805 -51.28 -24.49 9.48
CA THR A 805 -50.90 -25.90 9.69
C THR A 805 -49.39 -26.07 9.91
N SER A 806 -49.09 -26.63 11.08
CA SER A 806 -48.07 -27.63 11.41
C SER A 806 -46.57 -27.32 11.27
N ASP A 807 -45.95 -27.18 12.44
CA ASP A 807 -44.89 -28.04 12.99
C ASP A 807 -43.52 -28.08 12.30
N LEU A 808 -42.50 -27.56 13.01
CA LEU A 808 -41.37 -28.34 13.55
C LEU A 808 -40.45 -27.42 14.38
N ASP A 809 -40.49 -27.63 15.70
CA ASP A 809 -39.43 -27.59 16.72
C ASP A 809 -38.35 -26.48 16.60
N ALA A 810 -38.39 -25.42 17.42
CA ALA A 810 -37.91 -25.38 18.82
C ALA A 810 -36.43 -25.78 18.97
N ASP A 811 -35.54 -24.78 19.07
CA ASP A 811 -34.71 -24.57 20.26
C ASP A 811 -33.79 -23.35 20.11
N PHE A 812 -34.00 -22.39 21.02
CA PHE A 812 -33.01 -21.61 21.77
C PHE A 812 -31.67 -21.27 21.09
N TYR A 813 -31.42 -19.97 20.83
CA TYR A 813 -30.20 -19.31 21.31
C TYR A 813 -30.38 -17.78 21.31
N GLU A 814 -30.33 -17.21 22.51
CA GLU A 814 -30.22 -15.79 22.80
C GLU A 814 -28.97 -15.15 22.17
N GLY A 815 -29.05 -13.84 21.97
CA GLY A 815 -28.07 -13.04 21.24
C GLY A 815 -26.67 -13.04 21.84
N ILE A 816 -25.68 -12.94 20.94
CA ILE A 816 -24.33 -12.46 21.25
C ILE A 816 -23.93 -11.50 20.13
N THR A 817 -23.80 -10.23 20.50
CA THR A 817 -23.07 -9.18 19.81
C THR A 817 -21.59 -9.57 19.69
N TYR A 818 -21.03 -9.60 18.48
CA TYR A 818 -19.59 -9.76 18.28
C TYR A 818 -18.93 -8.38 18.18
N ASP A 819 -18.43 -7.93 19.33
CA ASP A 819 -17.39 -6.92 19.52
C ASP A 819 -16.00 -7.54 19.23
N GLY A 820 -15.01 -6.68 19.03
CA GLY A 820 -13.67 -6.95 18.50
C GLY A 820 -12.86 -8.04 19.20
N GLY A 821 -12.02 -8.70 18.40
CA GLY A 821 -10.93 -9.56 18.84
C GLY A 821 -9.59 -8.96 18.44
N ASP A 822 -9.14 -7.98 19.23
CA ASP A 822 -7.72 -7.79 19.52
C ASP A 822 -7.24 -9.02 20.31
N ASP A 823 -6.24 -9.72 19.79
CA ASP A 823 -5.58 -10.82 20.51
C ASP A 823 -4.38 -10.25 21.30
N ASP A 824 -4.64 -9.76 22.51
CA ASP A 824 -3.70 -9.80 23.63
C ASP A 824 -4.35 -10.64 24.73
N ALA A 825 -3.83 -11.83 24.98
CA ALA A 825 -4.19 -12.66 26.12
C ALA A 825 -2.96 -13.43 26.59
N GLY A 826 -2.33 -12.91 27.65
CA GLY A 826 -1.52 -13.72 28.55
C GLY A 826 -2.42 -14.62 29.37
N LEU A 827 -2.05 -15.90 29.49
CA LEU A 827 -2.64 -16.83 30.44
C LEU A 827 -1.52 -17.69 31.05
N GLU A 828 -1.09 -17.31 32.25
CA GLU A 828 -0.68 -18.28 33.27
C GLU A 828 -1.95 -18.99 33.75
N PHE A 829 -1.96 -20.33 33.84
CA PHE A 829 -2.69 -21.01 34.91
C PHE A 829 -2.03 -22.35 35.22
N GLY A 830 -1.70 -22.51 36.50
CA GLY A 830 -1.19 -23.73 37.10
C GLY A 830 -2.23 -24.85 37.17
N ALA A 831 -1.70 -26.05 37.35
CA ALA A 831 -2.41 -27.32 37.39
C ALA A 831 -3.28 -27.52 38.65
N ALA A 832 -4.48 -28.05 38.48
CA ALA A 832 -5.09 -29.02 39.40
C ALA A 832 -6.37 -29.67 38.81
N GLY A 833 -6.35 -31.00 38.69
CA GLY A 833 -7.40 -31.88 39.24
C GLY A 833 -8.77 -32.02 38.55
N MET A 834 -8.96 -33.22 37.97
CA MET A 834 -10.14 -34.09 38.15
C MET A 834 -11.47 -33.82 37.40
N ARG A 835 -11.76 -34.66 36.39
CA ARG A 835 -12.82 -35.71 36.31
C ARG A 835 -13.33 -35.94 34.87
N GLN A 836 -13.29 -37.19 34.39
CA GLN A 836 -14.01 -37.68 33.19
C GLN A 836 -15.42 -38.16 33.58
N PRO A 837 -16.37 -38.19 32.62
CA PRO A 837 -16.79 -39.46 31.96
C PRO A 837 -16.93 -39.25 30.42
N GLY A 838 -17.11 -40.19 29.49
CA GLY A 838 -17.45 -41.61 29.48
C GLY A 838 -18.27 -41.89 28.18
N VAL A 839 -17.64 -42.57 27.21
CA VAL A 839 -18.17 -43.53 26.20
C VAL A 839 -19.38 -43.20 25.30
N ALA A 840 -19.20 -43.36 23.98
CA ALA A 840 -20.18 -44.00 23.08
C ALA A 840 -19.50 -44.61 21.82
N THR A 841 -19.61 -45.93 21.66
CA THR A 841 -19.34 -46.72 20.42
C THR A 841 -20.67 -47.17 19.79
N PRO A 842 -20.67 -47.65 18.54
CA PRO A 842 -21.23 -49.00 18.35
C PRO A 842 -20.44 -49.89 17.39
N ALA A 843 -20.42 -51.18 17.72
CA ALA A 843 -20.06 -52.30 16.87
C ALA A 843 -21.33 -52.94 16.28
N GLY A 844 -21.23 -53.52 15.09
CA GLY A 844 -22.27 -54.34 14.46
C GLY A 844 -21.65 -55.31 13.46
N LEU A 845 -21.71 -56.60 13.81
CA LEU A 845 -21.17 -57.78 13.11
C LEU A 845 -22.00 -58.18 11.89
N GLY A 846 -21.35 -58.88 10.95
CA GLY A 846 -22.01 -59.66 9.89
C GLY A 846 -21.00 -60.20 8.87
N GLY A 847 -20.41 -61.36 9.15
CA GLY A 847 -19.57 -62.09 8.18
C GLY A 847 -20.40 -63.00 7.27
N VAL A 848 -19.83 -63.38 6.11
CA VAL A 848 -19.83 -64.73 5.50
C VAL A 848 -18.91 -64.71 4.26
N GLU A 849 -17.90 -65.58 4.32
CA GLU A 849 -17.22 -66.41 3.29
C GLU A 849 -16.69 -65.88 1.94
N ARG A 850 -15.35 -65.98 1.84
CA ARG A 850 -14.49 -66.62 0.81
C ARG A 850 -14.98 -66.79 -0.64
N GLY A 851 -14.10 -66.40 -1.57
CA GLY A 851 -14.02 -66.97 -2.92
C GLY A 851 -12.99 -66.22 -3.78
N ASP A 852 -11.87 -66.88 -4.07
CA ASP A 852 -10.72 -66.42 -4.86
C ASP A 852 -11.06 -65.95 -6.28
N LEU A 853 -10.21 -65.10 -6.88
CA LEU A 853 -9.49 -65.38 -8.14
C LEU A 853 -8.66 -64.15 -8.61
N SER A 854 -7.38 -64.44 -8.91
CA SER A 854 -6.27 -63.65 -9.49
C SER A 854 -5.61 -62.53 -8.69
#